data_AF-A0A420QYJ5-F1
#
_entry.id   AF-A0A420QYJ5-F1
#
_cell.length_a   1.000
_cell.length_b   1.000
_cell.length_c   1.000
_cell.angle_alpha   90.00
_cell.angle_beta   90.00
_cell.angle_gamma   90.00
#
_symmetry.space_group_name_H-M   'P 1'
#
loop_
_entity.id
_entity.type
_entity.pdbx_description
1 polymer ?
#
loop_
_entity_poly.entity_id
_entity_poly.type
_entity_poly.pdbx_seq_one_letter_code
_entity_poly.pdbx_strand_id
1 'polypeptide(L)'
;MAEQSHHAVRGTVSYTRSIGISQRVTPLATPWTGEMRTRFSDFQVNEIKEDGTVLHLQQVGLADEEAPAIEVKKEFNGESTAQETKTDEPAKDALKQTYSETATKPESAPQPETVNEVSPEDATILEGLTDQRFAQELIGVYRSGHGADHEKKKSVTSEPMDDRAKRGQVHQEIRRIFKSRIDTNTTDEGAIVATLIPPRKANSKKRGRGGRGGGREEKPAGEYLHFTLFKENRDTMDAVNQIARFLKVKPQVIGYAGTKDRRASTVQRCSVRYMRPRNLAGINGRIWGVSTGDYDYKDKPIYLGQLLGNEFVIAIKSCQIVGESKDQPIAQRVEVLKKNVDLALNHMTEHGWINYFGHQRFGTHEVGTHQVGQLILGDKYEEAVMSLLHYDDKIAQRAEAGDIPDEPSKRDEYLRNQACMLFLTDKDVDRAIKLMPRRFSAENSIFRHLNRQGAQSRRDFIGSLVHITRGLRSMYLHAYQSYIWNHAASRRWELHGENVIAGDLIIAPTESTPLVSGQDQDGDDIINPVEDDEDAPVRARPLTAEEAASGNYTIFDIVLPTPGYDVVYPENDIGEFYKDFMGRDENGNLDPYKMRRMRREFSLPGRYRKIMNRFLATPSAEVRAYSDNAEQMHPTDLDNIKASKGPSRKRSLEDVDSDSTVKKTKVENGTPASTEVEMTYVQAETADDGSAPEATPAPQEPTKVAVVVKFQLGRSAYATIALRELMGDPPEDTETVARDT
;
A
#
# COMPACT_ATOMS: atom_id res chain seq x y z
N MET A 1 28.83 24.60 34.19
CA MET A 1 28.15 25.24 33.05
C MET A 1 27.47 24.14 32.27
N ALA A 2 26.26 24.34 31.75
CA ALA A 2 25.59 23.34 30.94
C ALA A 2 26.06 23.49 29.49
N GLU A 3 26.71 22.46 28.94
CA GLU A 3 27.07 22.44 27.52
C GLU A 3 25.83 22.13 26.68
N GLN A 4 25.82 22.66 25.46
CA GLN A 4 24.63 22.65 24.61
C GLN A 4 24.42 21.26 24.01
N SER A 5 23.17 20.80 23.99
CA SER A 5 22.78 19.58 23.28
C SER A 5 23.00 19.79 21.77
N HIS A 6 24.11 19.29 21.23
CA HIS A 6 24.37 19.33 19.79
C HIS A 6 23.36 18.44 19.07
N HIS A 7 22.30 19.05 18.52
CA HIS A 7 21.29 18.37 17.72
C HIS A 7 21.93 17.85 16.42
N ALA A 8 22.29 16.58 16.40
CA ALA A 8 22.91 15.95 15.24
C ALA A 8 21.92 15.87 14.07
N VAL A 9 22.23 16.58 12.99
CA VAL A 9 21.37 16.66 11.79
C VAL A 9 21.22 15.28 11.14
N ARG A 10 20.01 14.95 10.72
CA ARG A 10 19.68 13.66 10.07
C ARG A 10 20.59 13.43 8.86
N GLY A 11 21.26 12.27 8.84
CA GLY A 11 22.19 11.88 7.78
C GLY A 11 23.67 12.11 8.11
N THR A 12 23.98 12.89 9.16
CA THR A 12 25.35 12.99 9.69
C THR A 12 25.77 11.70 10.40
N VAL A 13 27.08 11.40 10.40
CA VAL A 13 27.64 10.26 11.13
C VAL A 13 27.37 10.37 12.64
N SER A 14 27.47 11.58 13.18
CA SER A 14 27.06 11.90 14.56
C SER A 14 25.63 11.42 14.89
N TYR A 15 24.63 11.67 14.02
CA TYR A 15 23.27 11.16 14.22
C TYR A 15 23.19 9.63 14.12
N THR A 16 23.91 9.03 13.17
CA THR A 16 23.99 7.56 13.01
C THR A 16 24.56 6.88 14.25
N ARG A 17 25.64 7.45 14.82
CA ARG A 17 26.28 6.95 16.05
C ARG A 17 25.42 7.17 17.29
N SER A 18 24.70 8.29 17.41
CA SER A 18 23.87 8.56 18.59
C SER A 18 22.72 7.56 18.76
N ILE A 19 22.12 7.09 17.65
CA ILE A 19 21.12 6.01 17.62
C ILE A 19 21.72 4.59 17.66
N GLY A 20 23.00 4.46 18.02
CA GLY A 20 23.67 3.18 18.26
C GLY A 20 24.12 2.43 17.01
N ILE A 21 24.14 3.07 15.84
CA ILE A 21 24.65 2.48 14.59
C ILE A 21 26.10 2.97 14.44
N SER A 22 27.06 2.26 15.05
CA SER A 22 28.48 2.63 14.98
C SER A 22 29.30 1.63 14.17
N GLN A 23 29.22 0.34 14.49
CA GLN A 23 30.09 -0.68 13.87
C GLN A 23 29.69 -1.02 12.42
N ARG A 24 30.64 -1.56 11.67
CA ARG A 24 30.50 -2.16 10.34
C ARG A 24 31.28 -3.48 10.31
N VAL A 25 30.91 -4.36 9.38
CA VAL A 25 31.49 -5.71 9.19
C VAL A 25 32.47 -5.72 8.01
N THR A 26 32.10 -5.01 6.94
CA THR A 26 32.78 -5.04 5.64
C THR A 26 33.92 -4.03 5.58
N PRO A 27 35.18 -4.46 5.37
CA PRO A 27 36.27 -3.53 5.11
C PRO A 27 36.07 -2.84 3.76
N LEU A 28 35.95 -1.51 3.76
CA LEU A 28 35.94 -0.71 2.54
C LEU A 28 37.35 -0.22 2.25
N ALA A 29 37.78 -0.32 0.98
CA ALA A 29 39.07 0.22 0.56
C ALA A 29 39.05 1.76 0.59
N THR A 30 37.95 2.36 0.14
CA THR A 30 37.61 3.78 0.34
C THR A 30 36.10 3.93 0.54
N PRO A 31 35.63 4.82 1.42
CA PRO A 31 34.20 5.17 1.47
C PRO A 31 33.81 6.01 0.25
N TRP A 32 32.55 5.90 -0.17
CA TRP A 32 32.02 6.61 -1.33
C TRP A 32 30.60 7.11 -1.07
N THR A 33 30.21 8.18 -1.78
CA THR A 33 28.92 8.86 -1.60
C THR A 33 28.15 8.95 -2.91
N GLY A 34 26.85 9.14 -2.80
CA GLY A 34 25.97 9.47 -3.91
C GLY A 34 24.56 9.80 -3.44
N GLU A 35 23.79 10.46 -4.31
CA GLU A 35 22.41 10.86 -4.07
C GLU A 35 21.46 9.65 -4.16
N MET A 36 20.66 9.42 -3.13
CA MET A 36 19.60 8.42 -3.13
C MET A 36 18.23 9.06 -3.36
N ARG A 37 17.37 8.38 -4.12
CA ARG A 37 15.96 8.79 -4.38
C ARG A 37 15.82 10.15 -5.07
N THR A 38 16.80 10.57 -5.87
CA THR A 38 16.75 11.78 -6.70
C THR A 38 15.44 11.83 -7.49
N ARG A 39 15.01 10.70 -8.05
CA ARG A 39 13.62 10.38 -8.40
C ARG A 39 13.06 9.30 -7.45
N PHE A 40 11.74 9.23 -7.28
CA PHE A 40 11.12 8.12 -6.53
C PHE A 40 11.28 6.77 -7.24
N SER A 41 11.32 6.77 -8.57
CA SER A 41 11.54 5.58 -9.41
C SER A 41 13.00 5.12 -9.47
N ASP A 42 13.94 5.86 -8.86
CA ASP A 42 15.31 5.41 -8.60
C ASP A 42 15.38 4.47 -7.38
N PHE A 43 14.30 4.27 -6.63
CA PHE A 43 14.22 3.36 -5.47
C PHE A 43 13.00 2.44 -5.65
N GLN A 44 13.26 1.23 -6.12
CA GLN A 44 12.24 0.24 -6.46
C GLN A 44 12.22 -0.88 -5.41
N VAL A 45 11.02 -1.31 -4.99
CA VAL A 45 10.85 -2.33 -3.94
C VAL A 45 9.78 -3.34 -4.34
N ASN A 46 10.20 -4.58 -4.60
CA ASN A 46 9.33 -5.67 -5.06
C ASN A 46 9.22 -6.73 -3.96
N GLU A 47 7.99 -7.05 -3.54
CA GLU A 47 7.75 -8.02 -2.47
C GLU A 47 8.15 -9.45 -2.89
N ILE A 48 8.87 -10.17 -2.02
CA ILE A 48 9.22 -11.58 -2.23
C ILE A 48 8.21 -12.42 -1.46
N LYS A 49 7.47 -13.29 -2.14
CA LYS A 49 6.45 -14.15 -1.51
C LYS A 49 7.09 -15.24 -0.63
N GLU A 50 6.28 -15.92 0.18
CA GLU A 50 6.70 -17.07 1.00
C GLU A 50 7.36 -18.20 0.18
N ASP A 51 7.05 -18.31 -1.13
CA ASP A 51 7.65 -19.27 -2.07
C ASP A 51 9.02 -18.84 -2.66
N GLY A 52 9.54 -17.68 -2.24
CA GLY A 52 10.80 -17.10 -2.74
C GLY A 52 10.69 -16.36 -4.08
N THR A 53 9.53 -16.33 -4.73
CA THR A 53 9.38 -15.60 -6.00
C THR A 53 9.20 -14.10 -5.77
N VAL A 54 9.95 -13.29 -6.53
CA VAL A 54 9.79 -11.84 -6.59
C VAL A 54 8.47 -11.50 -7.29
N LEU A 55 7.67 -10.63 -6.66
CA LEU A 55 6.43 -10.14 -7.22
C LEU A 55 6.68 -8.92 -8.10
N HIS A 56 6.49 -9.09 -9.40
CA HIS A 56 6.31 -8.00 -10.36
C HIS A 56 4.84 -7.86 -10.72
N LEU A 57 4.42 -6.64 -11.06
CA LEU A 57 3.16 -6.39 -11.75
C LEU A 57 3.32 -6.82 -13.22
N GLN A 58 2.57 -7.81 -13.67
CA GLN A 58 2.64 -8.30 -15.05
C GLN A 58 1.62 -7.63 -15.96
N GLN A 59 0.43 -7.30 -15.44
CA GLN A 59 -0.62 -6.61 -16.17
C GLN A 59 -1.36 -5.58 -15.31
N VAL A 60 -1.53 -4.36 -15.83
CA VAL A 60 -2.50 -3.39 -15.31
C VAL A 60 -3.91 -3.77 -15.78
N GLY A 61 -4.86 -3.89 -14.84
CA GLY A 61 -6.27 -4.10 -15.16
C GLY A 61 -6.62 -5.56 -15.48
N LEU A 62 -7.74 -5.75 -16.18
CA LEU A 62 -8.16 -7.08 -16.65
C LEU A 62 -7.31 -7.49 -17.87
N ALA A 63 -7.17 -8.80 -18.09
CA ALA A 63 -6.87 -9.34 -19.41
C ALA A 63 -7.80 -8.69 -20.45
N ASP A 64 -7.26 -8.34 -21.62
CA ASP A 64 -7.98 -7.54 -22.62
C ASP A 64 -9.07 -8.39 -23.33
N GLU A 65 -10.22 -8.59 -22.66
CA GLU A 65 -11.48 -8.83 -23.36
C GLU A 65 -11.76 -7.62 -24.27
N GLU A 66 -11.85 -7.84 -25.58
CA GLU A 66 -12.05 -6.78 -26.57
C GLU A 66 -13.29 -5.95 -26.24
N ALA A 67 -13.09 -4.71 -25.78
CA ALA A 67 -14.19 -3.84 -25.40
C ALA A 67 -14.99 -3.41 -26.65
N PRO A 68 -16.26 -3.83 -26.82
CA PRO A 68 -17.05 -3.41 -27.97
C PRO A 68 -17.28 -1.90 -27.91
N ALA A 69 -16.97 -1.21 -29.01
CA ALA A 69 -16.98 0.24 -29.08
C ALA A 69 -18.41 0.81 -28.89
N ILE A 70 -18.63 1.53 -27.79
CA ILE A 70 -19.86 2.30 -27.58
C ILE A 70 -19.65 3.70 -28.18
N GLU A 71 -20.15 3.89 -29.41
CA GLU A 71 -20.24 5.21 -30.02
C GLU A 71 -21.23 6.10 -29.27
N VAL A 72 -20.73 7.12 -28.56
CA VAL A 72 -21.58 8.15 -27.96
C VAL A 72 -21.76 9.29 -28.96
N LYS A 73 -22.84 9.24 -29.75
CA LYS A 73 -23.29 10.38 -30.55
C LYS A 73 -23.69 11.52 -29.61
N LYS A 74 -22.96 12.63 -29.65
CA LYS A 74 -23.38 13.91 -29.07
C LYS A 74 -24.31 14.61 -30.05
N GLU A 75 -25.60 14.66 -29.73
CA GLU A 75 -26.47 15.68 -30.30
C GLU A 75 -26.25 17.00 -29.54
N PHE A 76 -26.18 18.11 -30.29
CA PHE A 76 -26.01 19.46 -29.78
C PHE A 76 -27.34 20.20 -29.87
N ASN A 77 -27.71 20.95 -28.82
CA ASN A 77 -28.57 22.13 -28.95
C ASN A 77 -28.38 23.05 -27.74
N GLY A 78 -28.27 24.36 -27.99
CA GLY A 78 -28.47 25.41 -27.00
C GLY A 78 -29.97 25.68 -26.77
N GLU A 79 -30.39 26.64 -25.96
CA GLU A 79 -29.67 27.82 -25.43
C GLU A 79 -30.21 28.28 -24.04
N SER A 80 -29.58 29.33 -23.50
CA SER A 80 -30.18 30.40 -22.66
C SER A 80 -30.78 30.09 -21.27
N THR A 81 -30.00 30.45 -20.24
CA THR A 81 -30.36 31.31 -19.08
C THR A 81 -31.78 31.24 -18.46
N ALA A 82 -31.87 30.90 -17.16
CA ALA A 82 -32.07 31.90 -16.07
C ALA A 82 -32.18 31.30 -14.64
N GLN A 83 -31.70 32.09 -13.66
CA GLN A 83 -32.01 32.22 -12.22
C GLN A 83 -32.70 31.12 -11.34
N GLU A 84 -32.07 30.96 -10.15
CA GLU A 84 -32.66 30.98 -8.79
C GLU A 84 -33.14 29.72 -7.99
N THR A 85 -32.39 29.48 -6.90
CA THR A 85 -32.80 29.12 -5.51
C THR A 85 -33.32 27.72 -5.12
N LYS A 86 -32.62 27.12 -4.12
CA LYS A 86 -33.11 26.49 -2.85
C LYS A 86 -34.04 25.24 -2.94
N THR A 87 -34.06 24.26 -2.01
CA THR A 87 -33.30 23.97 -0.77
C THR A 87 -33.40 22.46 -0.39
N ASP A 88 -32.43 21.99 0.40
CA ASP A 88 -32.51 20.96 1.47
C ASP A 88 -32.73 19.44 1.21
N GLU A 89 -32.32 18.68 2.23
CA GLU A 89 -32.15 17.21 2.39
C GLU A 89 -33.22 16.66 3.41
N PRO A 90 -33.11 15.56 4.22
CA PRO A 90 -32.17 14.41 4.32
C PRO A 90 -32.81 12.99 4.50
N ALA A 91 -31.95 11.93 4.58
CA ALA A 91 -32.07 10.69 5.42
C ALA A 91 -33.22 9.64 5.14
N LYS A 92 -33.26 8.36 5.60
CA LYS A 92 -32.39 7.29 6.23
C LYS A 92 -33.13 5.92 6.10
N ASP A 93 -32.77 4.68 6.54
CA ASP A 93 -31.58 3.96 7.11
C ASP A 93 -31.64 2.43 6.73
N ALA A 94 -31.04 1.50 7.52
CA ALA A 94 -30.98 0.00 7.47
C ALA A 94 -32.34 -0.77 7.40
N LEU A 95 -32.50 -2.11 7.20
CA LEU A 95 -31.68 -3.37 7.25
C LEU A 95 -31.37 -3.96 5.82
N LYS A 96 -30.87 -5.19 5.48
CA LYS A 96 -30.75 -6.60 6.05
C LYS A 96 -32.08 -7.41 6.10
N GLN A 97 -32.22 -8.75 5.99
CA GLN A 97 -31.44 -9.99 5.57
C GLN A 97 -32.48 -11.21 5.52
N THR A 98 -32.37 -12.50 5.08
CA THR A 98 -31.43 -13.48 4.40
C THR A 98 -32.25 -14.72 3.88
N TYR A 99 -31.72 -15.60 2.97
CA TYR A 99 -32.11 -17.04 2.75
C TYR A 99 -31.04 -17.82 1.91
N SER A 100 -31.06 -19.17 1.91
CA SER A 100 -30.14 -20.13 1.23
C SER A 100 -30.90 -21.18 0.37
N GLU A 101 -30.49 -21.51 -0.86
CA GLU A 101 -29.71 -22.72 -1.34
C GLU A 101 -30.45 -24.08 -1.20
N THR A 102 -30.35 -25.09 -2.08
CA THR A 102 -29.27 -25.46 -3.07
C THR A 102 -29.78 -26.41 -4.19
N ALA A 103 -29.16 -26.38 -5.40
CA ALA A 103 -28.99 -27.44 -6.44
C ALA A 103 -30.25 -28.20 -7.01
N THR A 104 -30.23 -28.97 -8.12
CA THR A 104 -29.17 -29.38 -9.09
C THR A 104 -29.76 -29.49 -10.53
N LYS A 105 -28.92 -29.72 -11.56
CA LYS A 105 -29.28 -29.84 -13.00
C LYS A 105 -28.97 -31.26 -13.55
N PRO A 106 -29.52 -31.67 -14.71
CA PRO A 106 -28.66 -31.94 -15.89
C PRO A 106 -29.24 -31.40 -17.23
N GLU A 107 -28.79 -31.90 -18.39
CA GLU A 107 -28.70 -31.11 -19.63
C GLU A 107 -28.75 -31.92 -20.94
N SER A 108 -29.36 -31.34 -22.00
CA SER A 108 -29.24 -31.75 -23.42
C SER A 108 -29.69 -30.62 -24.37
N ALA A 109 -29.35 -30.67 -25.66
CA ALA A 109 -29.60 -29.63 -26.68
C ALA A 109 -29.66 -30.25 -28.11
N PRO A 110 -29.86 -29.51 -29.24
CA PRO A 110 -30.40 -28.14 -29.44
C PRO A 110 -31.47 -28.00 -30.58
N GLN A 111 -32.43 -27.07 -30.41
CA GLN A 111 -33.19 -26.33 -31.47
C GLN A 111 -34.10 -27.15 -32.46
N PRO A 112 -35.23 -26.59 -32.98
CA PRO A 112 -35.30 -25.40 -33.86
C PRO A 112 -36.20 -24.25 -33.33
N GLU A 113 -36.31 -23.16 -34.11
CA GLU A 113 -37.25 -22.07 -33.84
C GLU A 113 -38.70 -22.48 -34.09
N THR A 114 -39.60 -22.18 -33.14
CA THR A 114 -41.05 -22.40 -33.29
C THR A 114 -41.84 -21.13 -33.00
N VAL A 115 -42.78 -20.81 -33.89
CA VAL A 115 -43.90 -19.89 -33.60
C VAL A 115 -44.57 -20.35 -32.30
N ASN A 116 -44.80 -19.44 -31.35
CA ASN A 116 -45.38 -19.78 -30.04
C ASN A 116 -46.91 -19.95 -30.14
N GLU A 117 -47.35 -20.94 -30.90
CA GLU A 117 -48.69 -21.50 -30.76
C GLU A 117 -48.82 -22.24 -29.43
N VAL A 118 -50.04 -22.29 -28.88
CA VAL A 118 -50.36 -23.11 -27.71
C VAL A 118 -50.48 -24.56 -28.15
N SER A 119 -49.85 -25.50 -27.43
CA SER A 119 -49.96 -26.93 -27.74
C SER A 119 -51.43 -27.38 -27.71
N PRO A 120 -51.90 -28.26 -28.61
CA PRO A 120 -53.24 -28.84 -28.50
C PRO A 120 -53.46 -29.59 -27.18
N GLU A 121 -52.38 -30.09 -26.55
CA GLU A 121 -52.41 -30.69 -25.20
C GLU A 121 -52.64 -29.63 -24.12
N ASP A 122 -51.93 -28.50 -24.17
CA ASP A 122 -52.15 -27.36 -23.26
C ASP A 122 -53.55 -26.75 -23.43
N ALA A 123 -54.08 -26.74 -24.66
CA ALA A 123 -55.44 -26.29 -24.94
C ALA A 123 -56.49 -27.24 -24.33
N THR A 124 -56.34 -28.56 -24.47
CA THR A 124 -57.26 -29.53 -23.86
C THR A 124 -57.15 -29.58 -22.32
N ILE A 125 -55.99 -29.26 -21.74
CA ILE A 125 -55.85 -29.03 -20.29
C ILE A 125 -56.68 -27.81 -19.84
N LEU A 126 -56.68 -26.71 -20.61
CA LEU A 126 -57.50 -25.54 -20.30
C LEU A 126 -59.01 -25.82 -20.47
N GLU A 127 -59.43 -26.53 -21.52
CA GLU A 127 -60.83 -26.96 -21.72
C GLU A 127 -61.30 -28.02 -20.71
N GLY A 128 -60.37 -28.71 -20.02
CA GLY A 128 -60.67 -29.65 -18.93
C GLY A 128 -60.71 -29.02 -17.53
N LEU A 129 -60.10 -27.84 -17.35
CA LEU A 129 -60.04 -27.11 -16.07
C LEU A 129 -60.95 -25.87 -16.03
N THR A 130 -61.41 -25.39 -17.18
CA THR A 130 -62.30 -24.23 -17.37
C THR A 130 -63.29 -24.48 -18.48
N ASP A 131 -64.31 -23.65 -18.60
CA ASP A 131 -65.32 -23.75 -19.66
C ASP A 131 -64.66 -23.69 -21.05
N GLN A 132 -65.04 -24.60 -21.95
CA GLN A 132 -64.47 -24.70 -23.30
C GLN A 132 -64.47 -23.35 -24.05
N ARG A 133 -65.53 -22.55 -23.83
CA ARG A 133 -65.63 -21.19 -24.36
C ARG A 133 -64.54 -20.24 -23.81
N PHE A 134 -64.32 -20.25 -22.49
CA PHE A 134 -63.32 -19.40 -21.84
C PHE A 134 -61.90 -19.74 -22.33
N ALA A 135 -61.56 -21.02 -22.39
CA ALA A 135 -60.27 -21.49 -22.91
C ALA A 135 -60.02 -21.01 -24.36
N GLN A 136 -61.01 -21.14 -25.23
CA GLN A 136 -60.91 -20.72 -26.64
C GLN A 136 -60.83 -19.19 -26.80
N GLU A 137 -61.62 -18.42 -26.06
CA GLU A 137 -61.53 -16.95 -26.05
C GLU A 137 -60.16 -16.46 -25.54
N LEU A 138 -59.57 -17.16 -24.56
CA LEU A 138 -58.27 -16.82 -23.97
C LEU A 138 -57.08 -17.14 -24.92
N ILE A 139 -57.13 -18.27 -25.64
CA ILE A 139 -56.20 -18.60 -26.73
C ILE A 139 -56.35 -17.58 -27.89
N GLY A 140 -57.58 -17.19 -28.22
CA GLY A 140 -57.88 -16.17 -29.23
C GLY A 140 -57.28 -14.80 -28.88
N VAL A 141 -57.41 -14.35 -27.63
CA VAL A 141 -56.79 -13.12 -27.15
C VAL A 141 -55.26 -13.19 -27.22
N TYR A 142 -54.64 -14.31 -26.83
CA TYR A 142 -53.19 -14.50 -26.93
C TYR A 142 -52.67 -14.42 -28.37
N ARG A 143 -53.33 -15.10 -29.31
CA ARG A 143 -53.02 -15.02 -30.75
C ARG A 143 -53.17 -13.58 -31.27
N SER A 144 -54.25 -12.89 -30.91
CA SER A 144 -54.48 -11.49 -31.33
C SER A 144 -53.46 -10.49 -30.77
N GLY A 145 -52.79 -10.83 -29.66
CA GLY A 145 -51.78 -10.01 -28.98
C GLY A 145 -50.48 -9.77 -29.74
N HIS A 146 -50.35 -10.28 -30.97
CA HIS A 146 -49.16 -10.16 -31.82
C HIS A 146 -49.40 -9.31 -33.09
N GLY A 147 -50.60 -8.73 -33.26
CA GLY A 147 -50.90 -7.75 -34.32
C GLY A 147 -50.53 -6.31 -33.93
N ALA A 148 -50.38 -5.42 -34.93
CA ALA A 148 -49.89 -4.06 -34.73
C ALA A 148 -50.89 -3.07 -34.07
N ASP A 149 -52.20 -3.39 -34.08
CA ASP A 149 -53.24 -2.55 -33.47
C ASP A 149 -53.36 -2.78 -31.95
N HIS A 150 -52.75 -1.89 -31.17
CA HIS A 150 -52.79 -1.94 -29.69
C HIS A 150 -53.83 -0.99 -29.05
N GLU A 151 -54.96 -0.74 -29.72
CA GLU A 151 -56.05 0.13 -29.23
C GLU A 151 -57.30 -0.61 -28.72
N LYS A 152 -57.13 -1.44 -27.69
CA LYS A 152 -58.05 -1.65 -26.53
C LYS A 152 -57.58 -2.85 -25.71
N LYS A 153 -57.69 -2.76 -24.37
CA LYS A 153 -57.45 -3.91 -23.49
C LYS A 153 -58.58 -4.92 -23.67
N LYS A 154 -58.31 -6.03 -24.37
CA LYS A 154 -59.19 -7.20 -24.35
C LYS A 154 -58.94 -7.99 -23.06
N SER A 155 -60.02 -8.20 -22.33
CA SER A 155 -60.09 -9.07 -21.15
C SER A 155 -61.22 -10.07 -21.32
N VAL A 156 -61.03 -11.29 -20.84
CA VAL A 156 -61.96 -12.42 -20.93
C VAL A 156 -62.32 -12.83 -19.51
N THR A 157 -63.57 -13.23 -19.25
CA THR A 157 -64.04 -13.64 -17.91
C THR A 157 -64.61 -15.05 -17.97
N SER A 158 -64.25 -15.92 -17.03
CA SER A 158 -64.82 -17.28 -16.89
C SER A 158 -66.21 -17.25 -16.27
N GLU A 159 -66.91 -18.38 -16.22
CA GLU A 159 -68.02 -18.51 -15.26
C GLU A 159 -67.48 -18.57 -13.81
N PRO A 160 -68.32 -18.29 -12.79
CA PRO A 160 -67.93 -18.38 -11.39
C PRO A 160 -67.48 -19.79 -10.97
N MET A 161 -66.32 -19.91 -10.33
CA MET A 161 -65.76 -21.20 -9.89
C MET A 161 -65.67 -21.27 -8.36
N ASP A 162 -66.64 -21.91 -7.69
CA ASP A 162 -66.66 -22.02 -6.21
C ASP A 162 -65.42 -22.71 -5.61
N ASP A 163 -64.88 -23.72 -6.30
CA ASP A 163 -63.74 -24.52 -5.84
C ASP A 163 -62.43 -23.71 -5.91
N ARG A 164 -62.00 -23.19 -4.76
CA ARG A 164 -60.74 -22.45 -4.58
C ARG A 164 -59.50 -23.22 -5.01
N ALA A 165 -59.48 -24.56 -4.92
CA ALA A 165 -58.33 -25.36 -5.31
C ALA A 165 -58.21 -25.45 -6.84
N LYS A 166 -59.31 -25.76 -7.53
CA LYS A 166 -59.37 -25.71 -9.00
C LYS A 166 -59.06 -24.31 -9.54
N ARG A 167 -59.66 -23.28 -8.93
CA ARG A 167 -59.38 -21.87 -9.27
C ARG A 167 -57.88 -21.56 -9.19
N GLY A 168 -57.21 -22.04 -8.14
CA GLY A 168 -55.75 -21.93 -7.98
C GLY A 168 -54.95 -22.65 -9.06
N GLN A 169 -55.38 -23.84 -9.49
CA GLN A 169 -54.76 -24.58 -10.59
C GLN A 169 -54.91 -23.84 -11.92
N VAL A 170 -56.10 -23.30 -12.24
CA VAL A 170 -56.34 -22.50 -13.45
C VAL A 170 -55.42 -21.28 -13.51
N HIS A 171 -55.24 -20.55 -12.40
CA HIS A 171 -54.29 -19.43 -12.32
C HIS A 171 -52.82 -19.85 -12.52
N GLN A 172 -52.45 -21.08 -12.15
CA GLN A 172 -51.10 -21.63 -12.39
C GLN A 172 -50.92 -22.06 -13.85
N GLU A 173 -51.87 -22.77 -14.42
CA GLU A 173 -51.80 -23.29 -15.78
C GLU A 173 -51.86 -22.17 -16.84
N ILE A 174 -52.73 -21.16 -16.67
CA ILE A 174 -52.70 -19.98 -17.55
C ILE A 174 -51.34 -19.26 -17.44
N ARG A 175 -50.74 -19.18 -16.25
CA ARG A 175 -49.41 -18.56 -16.07
C ARG A 175 -48.29 -19.40 -16.72
N ARG A 176 -48.39 -20.74 -16.68
CA ARG A 176 -47.47 -21.70 -17.34
C ARG A 176 -47.56 -21.59 -18.86
N ILE A 177 -48.74 -21.85 -19.40
CA ILE A 177 -49.01 -22.00 -20.85
C ILE A 177 -48.73 -20.69 -21.59
N PHE A 178 -49.25 -19.57 -21.09
CA PHE A 178 -49.08 -18.26 -21.73
C PHE A 178 -47.84 -17.50 -21.26
N LYS A 179 -46.89 -18.18 -20.59
CA LYS A 179 -45.57 -17.66 -20.18
C LYS A 179 -45.66 -16.29 -19.48
N SER A 180 -46.62 -16.15 -18.56
CA SER A 180 -46.96 -14.90 -17.84
C SER A 180 -47.33 -13.68 -18.71
N ARG A 181 -47.69 -13.84 -20.00
CA ARG A 181 -48.16 -12.72 -20.84
C ARG A 181 -49.65 -12.39 -20.67
N ILE A 182 -50.43 -13.28 -20.07
CA ILE A 182 -51.79 -13.02 -19.62
C ILE A 182 -51.74 -12.98 -18.09
N ASP A 183 -52.22 -11.87 -17.51
CA ASP A 183 -52.46 -11.79 -16.07
C ASP A 183 -53.88 -12.28 -15.77
N THR A 184 -54.08 -12.88 -14.60
CA THR A 184 -55.39 -13.41 -14.18
C THR A 184 -55.67 -13.03 -12.74
N ASN A 185 -56.86 -12.49 -12.50
CA ASN A 185 -57.34 -12.14 -11.16
C ASN A 185 -58.76 -12.68 -10.96
N THR A 186 -59.14 -13.01 -9.72
CA THR A 186 -60.54 -13.38 -9.42
C THR A 186 -61.35 -12.15 -9.03
N THR A 187 -62.63 -12.10 -9.40
CA THR A 187 -63.63 -11.20 -8.81
C THR A 187 -64.15 -11.74 -7.46
N ASP A 188 -64.82 -10.89 -6.68
CA ASP A 188 -65.45 -11.30 -5.42
C ASP A 188 -66.57 -12.34 -5.61
N GLU A 189 -67.16 -12.38 -6.82
CA GLU A 189 -68.14 -13.39 -7.27
C GLU A 189 -67.49 -14.74 -7.67
N GLY A 190 -66.16 -14.86 -7.62
CA GLY A 190 -65.45 -16.12 -7.86
C GLY A 190 -65.10 -16.45 -9.31
N ALA A 191 -65.40 -15.56 -10.27
CA ALA A 191 -65.04 -15.69 -11.68
C ALA A 191 -63.61 -15.19 -11.95
N ILE A 192 -62.90 -15.79 -12.93
CA ILE A 192 -61.53 -15.42 -13.29
C ILE A 192 -61.55 -14.45 -14.48
N VAL A 193 -61.02 -13.24 -14.27
CA VAL A 193 -60.78 -12.24 -15.33
C VAL A 193 -59.33 -12.36 -15.81
N ALA A 194 -59.16 -12.72 -17.07
CA ALA A 194 -57.89 -12.81 -17.78
C ALA A 194 -57.66 -11.56 -18.63
N THR A 195 -56.49 -10.93 -18.54
CA THR A 195 -56.14 -9.72 -19.31
C THR A 195 -54.73 -9.83 -19.93
N LEU A 196 -54.61 -9.54 -21.22
CA LEU A 196 -53.33 -9.55 -21.91
C LEU A 196 -52.42 -8.39 -21.45
N ILE A 197 -51.16 -8.69 -21.13
CA ILE A 197 -50.14 -7.72 -20.76
C ILE A 197 -49.38 -7.30 -22.03
N PRO A 198 -49.47 -6.03 -22.50
CA PRO A 198 -48.66 -5.57 -23.62
C PRO A 198 -47.18 -5.48 -23.25
N PRO A 199 -46.25 -5.68 -24.20
CA PRO A 199 -44.81 -5.64 -23.94
C PRO A 199 -44.37 -4.26 -23.44
N ARG A 200 -43.98 -4.17 -22.16
CA ARG A 200 -43.58 -2.92 -21.52
C ARG A 200 -42.31 -2.35 -22.16
N LYS A 201 -42.42 -1.22 -22.87
CA LYS A 201 -41.26 -0.34 -23.13
C LYS A 201 -40.64 0.07 -21.79
N ALA A 202 -39.35 -0.20 -21.62
CA ALA A 202 -38.68 -0.13 -20.33
C ALA A 202 -38.38 1.31 -19.90
N ASN A 203 -39.33 1.97 -19.23
CA ASN A 203 -39.04 3.26 -18.59
C ASN A 203 -39.92 3.53 -17.35
N SER A 204 -39.42 3.17 -16.16
CA SER A 204 -39.70 3.91 -14.92
C SER A 204 -38.69 3.54 -13.82
N LYS A 205 -38.20 4.55 -13.10
CA LYS A 205 -37.36 4.36 -11.91
C LYS A 205 -38.24 3.86 -10.76
N LYS A 206 -37.85 2.80 -10.06
CA LYS A 206 -38.35 2.54 -8.70
C LYS A 206 -37.20 2.16 -7.77
N ARG A 207 -37.00 2.96 -6.73
CA ARG A 207 -36.02 2.71 -5.66
C ARG A 207 -36.43 1.42 -4.93
N GLY A 208 -35.58 0.40 -4.96
CA GLY A 208 -35.79 -0.90 -4.32
C GLY A 208 -34.58 -1.27 -3.44
N ARG A 209 -34.86 -1.65 -2.21
CA ARG A 209 -33.86 -1.92 -1.16
C ARG A 209 -33.34 -3.36 -1.25
N GLY A 210 -32.04 -3.54 -1.50
CA GLY A 210 -31.25 -4.71 -1.09
C GLY A 210 -31.87 -6.10 -1.25
N GLY A 211 -32.11 -6.54 -2.50
CA GLY A 211 -32.47 -7.93 -2.83
C GLY A 211 -31.60 -8.46 -3.96
N ARG A 212 -31.25 -9.77 -3.92
CA ARG A 212 -30.47 -10.44 -4.98
C ARG A 212 -31.28 -10.55 -6.28
N GLY A 213 -31.19 -9.55 -7.15
CA GLY A 213 -31.72 -9.56 -8.51
C GLY A 213 -30.67 -10.02 -9.52
N GLY A 214 -30.22 -11.27 -9.43
CA GLY A 214 -29.16 -11.78 -10.28
C GLY A 214 -29.61 -11.96 -11.73
N GLY A 215 -28.98 -11.21 -12.65
CA GLY A 215 -28.48 -11.87 -13.84
C GLY A 215 -27.54 -13.01 -13.42
N ARG A 216 -27.37 -14.04 -14.25
CA ARG A 216 -26.65 -15.27 -13.90
C ARG A 216 -25.12 -15.08 -13.91
N GLU A 217 -24.66 -14.08 -13.18
CA GLU A 217 -23.25 -13.86 -12.88
C GLU A 217 -22.76 -14.95 -11.95
N GLU A 218 -21.60 -15.52 -12.26
CA GLU A 218 -21.05 -16.65 -11.53
C GLU A 218 -20.66 -16.26 -10.09
N LYS A 219 -20.72 -17.23 -9.17
CA LYS A 219 -20.12 -17.07 -7.84
C LYS A 219 -18.60 -16.87 -8.05
N PRO A 220 -17.96 -15.92 -7.35
CA PRO A 220 -16.50 -15.82 -7.30
C PRO A 220 -15.88 -17.19 -6.98
N ALA A 221 -14.77 -17.53 -7.65
CA ALA A 221 -14.14 -18.84 -7.53
C ALA A 221 -13.50 -19.11 -6.15
N GLY A 222 -13.31 -18.06 -5.34
CA GLY A 222 -12.83 -18.11 -3.97
C GLY A 222 -13.31 -16.90 -3.16
N GLU A 223 -13.13 -16.94 -1.84
CA GLU A 223 -13.61 -15.91 -0.91
C GLU A 223 -12.90 -14.55 -1.07
N TYR A 224 -11.60 -14.56 -1.38
CA TYR A 224 -10.74 -13.38 -1.42
C TYR A 224 -10.17 -13.17 -2.82
N LEU A 225 -10.36 -11.96 -3.34
CA LEU A 225 -9.69 -11.50 -4.55
C LEU A 225 -8.29 -11.02 -4.18
N HIS A 226 -7.28 -11.77 -4.60
CA HIS A 226 -5.87 -11.39 -4.56
C HIS A 226 -5.53 -10.52 -5.78
N PHE A 227 -4.67 -9.52 -5.59
CA PHE A 227 -4.23 -8.61 -6.63
C PHE A 227 -2.82 -8.09 -6.36
N THR A 228 -2.10 -7.73 -7.41
CA THR A 228 -0.85 -6.98 -7.29
C THR A 228 -1.18 -5.50 -7.19
N LEU A 229 -0.60 -4.83 -6.20
CA LEU A 229 -0.66 -3.39 -6.00
C LEU A 229 0.71 -2.79 -6.36
N PHE A 230 0.74 -2.01 -7.44
CA PHE A 230 1.85 -1.14 -7.79
C PHE A 230 1.52 0.28 -7.31
N LYS A 231 2.45 0.95 -6.61
CA LYS A 231 2.27 2.32 -6.13
C LYS A 231 3.54 3.16 -6.26
N GLU A 232 3.40 4.46 -6.50
CA GLU A 232 4.51 5.40 -6.71
C GLU A 232 4.33 6.66 -5.88
N ASN A 233 5.38 7.07 -5.16
CA ASN A 233 5.36 8.22 -4.23
C ASN A 233 4.18 8.19 -3.22
N ARG A 234 3.68 6.98 -2.93
CA ARG A 234 2.46 6.70 -2.16
C ARG A 234 2.79 5.77 -1.01
N ASP A 235 2.21 6.06 0.15
CA ASP A 235 2.23 5.19 1.31
C ASP A 235 1.24 4.01 1.13
N THR A 236 1.56 2.83 1.69
CA THR A 236 0.67 1.64 1.58
C THR A 236 -0.68 1.89 2.25
N MET A 237 -0.71 2.53 3.42
CA MET A 237 -1.97 2.83 4.11
C MET A 237 -2.77 3.90 3.39
N ASP A 238 -2.15 4.93 2.80
CA ASP A 238 -2.86 5.89 1.94
C ASP A 238 -3.50 5.21 0.72
N ALA A 239 -2.74 4.39 -0.02
CA ALA A 239 -3.24 3.63 -1.16
C ALA A 239 -4.41 2.70 -0.78
N VAL A 240 -4.25 1.91 0.29
CA VAL A 240 -5.30 1.01 0.82
C VAL A 240 -6.53 1.81 1.27
N ASN A 241 -6.37 2.94 1.96
CA ASN A 241 -7.48 3.80 2.36
C ASN A 241 -8.25 4.38 1.16
N GLN A 242 -7.55 4.76 0.09
CA GLN A 242 -8.19 5.27 -1.13
C GLN A 242 -8.91 4.16 -1.90
N ILE A 243 -8.29 3.00 -2.10
CA ILE A 243 -8.92 1.82 -2.71
C ILE A 243 -10.17 1.41 -1.93
N ALA A 244 -10.10 1.36 -0.59
CA ALA A 244 -11.23 1.03 0.26
C ALA A 244 -12.42 2.00 0.10
N ARG A 245 -12.16 3.31 -0.05
CA ARG A 245 -13.20 4.32 -0.33
C ARG A 245 -13.87 4.09 -1.68
N PHE A 246 -13.10 3.80 -2.75
CA PHE A 246 -13.66 3.50 -4.08
C PHE A 246 -14.48 2.21 -4.09
N LEU A 247 -14.01 1.15 -3.42
CA LEU A 247 -14.72 -0.12 -3.23
C LEU A 247 -15.90 -0.04 -2.24
N LYS A 248 -16.00 1.06 -1.46
CA LYS A 248 -16.99 1.26 -0.38
C LYS A 248 -16.90 0.21 0.74
N VAL A 249 -15.69 -0.26 1.03
CA VAL A 249 -15.38 -1.19 2.13
C VAL A 249 -14.63 -0.48 3.27
N LYS A 250 -14.47 -1.16 4.40
CA LYS A 250 -13.55 -0.70 5.47
C LYS A 250 -12.10 -1.04 5.06
N PRO A 251 -11.10 -0.17 5.34
CA PRO A 251 -9.69 -0.46 5.02
C PRO A 251 -9.19 -1.80 5.58
N GLN A 252 -9.65 -2.20 6.77
CA GLN A 252 -9.31 -3.47 7.43
C GLN A 252 -9.80 -4.74 6.69
N VAL A 253 -10.54 -4.60 5.59
CA VAL A 253 -10.96 -5.72 4.71
C VAL A 253 -9.94 -5.97 3.60
N ILE A 254 -8.96 -5.07 3.43
CA ILE A 254 -7.86 -5.22 2.48
C ILE A 254 -6.62 -5.70 3.26
N GLY A 255 -6.26 -6.97 3.10
CA GLY A 255 -5.09 -7.59 3.71
C GLY A 255 -3.86 -7.53 2.81
N TYR A 256 -2.68 -7.28 3.38
CA TYR A 256 -1.39 -7.14 2.71
C TYR A 256 -0.27 -7.66 3.63
N ALA A 257 0.85 -8.10 3.06
CA ALA A 257 1.90 -8.77 3.84
C ALA A 257 2.80 -7.80 4.64
N GLY A 258 2.99 -6.57 4.17
CA GLY A 258 3.68 -5.50 4.89
C GLY A 258 3.47 -4.12 4.26
N THR A 259 3.83 -3.05 4.97
CA THR A 259 3.93 -1.70 4.39
C THR A 259 5.19 -1.60 3.52
N LYS A 260 5.19 -0.70 2.53
CA LYS A 260 6.33 -0.43 1.63
C LYS A 260 6.59 1.07 1.52
N ASP A 261 7.86 1.46 1.40
CA ASP A 261 8.34 2.83 1.23
C ASP A 261 7.40 3.79 0.49
N ARG A 262 7.20 5.00 1.04
CA ARG A 262 6.43 6.05 0.35
C ARG A 262 7.18 6.62 -0.86
N ARG A 263 8.39 7.16 -0.67
CA ARG A 263 9.21 7.78 -1.74
C ARG A 263 9.95 6.68 -2.50
N ALA A 264 9.20 5.88 -3.24
CA ALA A 264 9.63 4.72 -4.01
C ALA A 264 8.59 4.39 -5.10
N SER A 265 8.94 3.54 -6.06
CA SER A 265 7.99 2.77 -6.87
C SER A 265 7.97 1.34 -6.35
N THR A 266 6.84 0.84 -5.84
CA THR A 266 6.82 -0.41 -5.06
C THR A 266 5.70 -1.36 -5.46
N VAL A 267 5.99 -2.66 -5.44
CA VAL A 267 5.06 -3.75 -5.80
C VAL A 267 4.84 -4.67 -4.60
N GLN A 268 3.57 -4.91 -4.27
CA GLN A 268 3.17 -5.79 -3.17
C GLN A 268 1.87 -6.53 -3.46
N ARG A 269 1.67 -7.70 -2.86
CA ARG A 269 0.42 -8.47 -3.00
C ARG A 269 -0.59 -7.99 -1.96
N CYS A 270 -1.81 -7.82 -2.40
CA CYS A 270 -2.95 -7.44 -1.59
C CYS A 270 -4.11 -8.42 -1.82
N SER A 271 -5.04 -8.46 -0.88
CA SER A 271 -6.22 -9.32 -0.89
C SER A 271 -7.44 -8.58 -0.38
N VAL A 272 -8.63 -8.84 -0.91
CA VAL A 272 -9.87 -8.21 -0.45
C VAL A 272 -11.07 -9.15 -0.59
N ARG A 273 -11.88 -9.28 0.48
CA ARG A 273 -12.98 -10.26 0.54
C ARG A 273 -14.15 -9.88 -0.38
N TYR A 274 -14.69 -10.85 -1.10
CA TYR A 274 -15.90 -10.77 -1.94
C TYR A 274 -15.94 -9.63 -2.98
N MET A 275 -14.79 -9.16 -3.47
CA MET A 275 -14.73 -8.25 -4.62
C MET A 275 -14.56 -9.04 -5.93
N ARG A 276 -14.87 -8.39 -7.06
CA ARG A 276 -14.58 -8.92 -8.41
C ARG A 276 -13.43 -8.15 -9.06
N PRO A 277 -12.60 -8.78 -9.92
CA PRO A 277 -11.52 -8.12 -10.67
C PRO A 277 -11.90 -6.78 -11.30
N ARG A 278 -13.09 -6.70 -11.93
CA ARG A 278 -13.63 -5.48 -12.57
C ARG A 278 -13.78 -4.29 -11.60
N ASN A 279 -13.99 -4.54 -10.30
CA ASN A 279 -14.12 -3.49 -9.28
C ASN A 279 -12.77 -2.82 -9.00
N LEU A 280 -11.67 -3.58 -9.01
CA LEU A 280 -10.31 -3.05 -8.85
C LEU A 280 -9.80 -2.43 -10.16
N ALA A 281 -9.98 -3.12 -11.29
CA ALA A 281 -9.58 -2.60 -12.60
C ALA A 281 -10.22 -1.23 -12.92
N GLY A 282 -11.46 -1.00 -12.46
CA GLY A 282 -12.15 0.29 -12.58
C GLY A 282 -11.61 1.43 -11.70
N ILE A 283 -10.60 1.18 -10.85
CA ILE A 283 -9.90 2.18 -10.02
C ILE A 283 -8.62 2.70 -10.73
N ASN A 284 -8.04 1.90 -11.63
CA ASN A 284 -6.85 2.30 -12.37
C ASN A 284 -7.11 3.61 -13.15
N GLY A 285 -6.18 4.56 -13.06
CA GLY A 285 -6.33 5.92 -13.61
C GLY A 285 -7.23 6.88 -12.79
N ARG A 286 -7.86 6.43 -11.69
CA ARG A 286 -8.64 7.30 -10.77
C ARG A 286 -7.89 7.68 -9.50
N ILE A 287 -6.89 6.90 -9.11
CA ILE A 287 -5.98 7.21 -8.00
C ILE A 287 -4.62 7.52 -8.61
N TRP A 288 -4.12 8.74 -8.40
CA TRP A 288 -2.77 9.12 -8.84
C TRP A 288 -1.71 8.32 -8.06
N GLY A 289 -0.74 7.75 -8.78
CA GLY A 289 0.35 6.95 -8.21
C GLY A 289 -0.06 5.55 -7.73
N VAL A 290 -1.16 4.97 -8.24
CA VAL A 290 -1.63 3.62 -7.90
C VAL A 290 -2.15 2.88 -9.13
N SER A 291 -1.72 1.63 -9.31
CA SER A 291 -2.22 0.69 -10.30
C SER A 291 -2.44 -0.69 -9.69
N THR A 292 -3.48 -1.40 -10.14
CA THR A 292 -3.85 -2.74 -9.66
C THR A 292 -4.01 -3.74 -10.81
N GLY A 293 -3.68 -4.99 -10.54
CA GLY A 293 -3.57 -6.03 -11.57
C GLY A 293 -3.38 -7.45 -11.06
N ASP A 294 -3.00 -8.35 -11.96
CA ASP A 294 -2.71 -9.77 -11.75
C ASP A 294 -3.75 -10.48 -10.84
N TYR A 295 -5.02 -10.33 -11.19
CA TYR A 295 -6.15 -10.74 -10.36
C TYR A 295 -6.30 -12.27 -10.26
N ASP A 296 -6.47 -12.76 -9.03
CA ASP A 296 -6.56 -14.19 -8.71
C ASP A 296 -7.53 -14.40 -7.53
N TYR A 297 -8.18 -15.56 -7.43
CA TYR A 297 -9.10 -15.88 -6.32
C TYR A 297 -8.52 -16.95 -5.41
N LYS A 298 -8.51 -16.70 -4.09
CA LYS A 298 -8.06 -17.66 -3.07
C LYS A 298 -8.98 -17.67 -1.85
N ASP A 299 -8.91 -18.74 -1.07
CA ASP A 299 -9.78 -18.94 0.11
C ASP A 299 -9.28 -18.22 1.38
N LYS A 300 -7.99 -17.86 1.43
CA LYS A 300 -7.37 -17.14 2.55
C LYS A 300 -7.06 -15.69 2.16
N PRO A 301 -7.21 -14.71 3.07
CA PRO A 301 -6.62 -13.38 2.91
C PRO A 301 -5.10 -13.45 3.09
N ILE A 302 -4.43 -12.35 2.78
CA ILE A 302 -3.03 -12.10 3.14
C ILE A 302 -2.99 -11.42 4.51
N TYR A 303 -2.23 -11.98 5.44
CA TYR A 303 -1.96 -11.43 6.76
C TYR A 303 -0.58 -10.74 6.80
N LEU A 304 -0.38 -9.86 7.78
CA LEU A 304 0.92 -9.23 8.04
C LEU A 304 1.99 -10.31 8.32
N GLY A 305 3.18 -10.16 7.75
CA GLY A 305 4.28 -11.13 7.87
C GLY A 305 4.33 -12.25 6.82
N GLN A 306 3.34 -12.34 5.92
CA GLN A 306 3.27 -13.34 4.85
C GLN A 306 4.09 -12.95 3.59
N LEU A 307 5.37 -12.67 3.80
CA LEU A 307 6.38 -12.41 2.77
C LEU A 307 7.71 -13.04 3.22
N LEU A 308 8.56 -13.47 2.29
CA LEU A 308 9.94 -13.89 2.63
C LEU A 308 10.88 -12.67 2.78
N GLY A 309 10.55 -11.57 2.11
CA GLY A 309 11.38 -10.37 2.12
C GLY A 309 11.02 -9.37 1.03
N ASN A 310 11.99 -8.55 0.64
CA ASN A 310 11.83 -7.59 -0.45
C ASN A 310 13.09 -7.58 -1.33
N GLU A 311 12.89 -7.57 -2.64
CA GLU A 311 13.91 -7.20 -3.60
C GLU A 311 13.95 -5.67 -3.71
N PHE A 312 15.16 -5.13 -3.65
CA PHE A 312 15.43 -3.71 -3.87
C PHE A 312 16.22 -3.55 -5.16
N VAL A 313 15.80 -2.58 -5.99
CA VAL A 313 16.63 -2.05 -7.08
C VAL A 313 16.78 -0.56 -6.85
N ILE A 314 18.00 -0.12 -6.57
CA ILE A 314 18.29 1.24 -6.11
C ILE A 314 19.37 1.85 -7.01
N ALA A 315 19.01 2.92 -7.70
CA ALA A 315 19.95 3.76 -8.43
C ALA A 315 20.44 4.88 -7.51
N ILE A 316 21.75 4.90 -7.27
CA ILE A 316 22.47 5.92 -6.53
C ILE A 316 23.12 6.83 -7.57
N LYS A 317 22.84 8.13 -7.52
CA LYS A 317 23.25 9.13 -8.52
C LYS A 317 24.40 10.01 -8.01
N SER A 318 25.01 10.82 -8.88
CA SER A 318 26.11 11.74 -8.52
C SER A 318 27.28 11.11 -7.73
N CYS A 319 27.67 9.87 -8.07
CA CYS A 319 28.60 9.08 -7.26
C CYS A 319 30.04 9.60 -7.31
N GLN A 320 30.70 9.61 -6.15
CA GLN A 320 32.07 10.06 -5.94
C GLN A 320 32.74 9.32 -4.76
N ILE A 321 34.04 9.03 -4.87
CA ILE A 321 34.85 8.48 -3.77
C ILE A 321 35.25 9.63 -2.82
N VAL A 322 35.21 9.40 -1.52
CA VAL A 322 35.53 10.42 -0.52
C VAL A 322 37.04 10.72 -0.56
N GLY A 323 37.40 11.99 -0.73
CA GLY A 323 38.79 12.45 -0.80
C GLY A 323 39.43 12.42 -2.19
N GLU A 324 38.72 11.98 -3.23
CA GLU A 324 39.21 11.96 -4.61
C GLU A 324 38.88 13.25 -5.38
N SER A 325 39.78 13.72 -6.26
CA SER A 325 39.48 14.90 -7.09
C SER A 325 38.45 14.61 -8.17
N LYS A 326 37.55 15.57 -8.40
CA LYS A 326 36.54 15.56 -9.46
C LYS A 326 37.14 15.67 -10.86
N ASP A 327 38.41 16.06 -10.97
CA ASP A 327 39.13 16.28 -12.24
C ASP A 327 39.54 14.97 -12.95
N GLN A 328 39.37 13.81 -12.32
CA GLN A 328 39.69 12.53 -12.96
C GLN A 328 38.75 12.21 -14.14
N PRO A 329 39.28 11.63 -15.25
CA PRO A 329 38.48 11.08 -16.34
C PRO A 329 37.39 10.13 -15.86
N ILE A 330 36.18 10.31 -16.36
CA ILE A 330 35.00 9.61 -15.85
C ILE A 330 35.05 8.10 -16.09
N ALA A 331 35.73 7.64 -17.14
CA ALA A 331 36.02 6.21 -17.35
C ALA A 331 36.83 5.60 -16.18
N GLN A 332 37.84 6.31 -15.67
CA GLN A 332 38.64 5.87 -14.52
C GLN A 332 37.80 5.86 -13.24
N ARG A 333 37.01 6.91 -13.01
CA ARG A 333 36.08 6.99 -11.87
C ARG A 333 35.04 5.84 -11.87
N VAL A 334 34.54 5.44 -13.05
CA VAL A 334 33.66 4.27 -13.20
C VAL A 334 34.39 2.97 -12.84
N GLU A 335 35.61 2.77 -13.33
CA GLU A 335 36.40 1.55 -13.05
C GLU A 335 36.77 1.40 -11.57
N VAL A 336 37.29 2.47 -10.94
CA VAL A 336 37.68 2.46 -9.53
C VAL A 336 36.45 2.26 -8.63
N LEU A 337 35.34 2.97 -8.90
CA LEU A 337 34.11 2.82 -8.14
C LEU A 337 33.51 1.42 -8.30
N LYS A 338 33.49 0.87 -9.52
CA LYS A 338 33.06 -0.51 -9.77
C LYS A 338 33.88 -1.51 -8.95
N LYS A 339 35.21 -1.42 -9.00
CA LYS A 339 36.09 -2.31 -8.24
C LYS A 339 35.82 -2.25 -6.73
N ASN A 340 35.57 -1.05 -6.19
CA ASN A 340 35.26 -0.86 -4.77
C ASN A 340 33.90 -1.47 -4.39
N VAL A 341 32.87 -1.26 -5.23
CA VAL A 341 31.52 -1.82 -5.06
C VAL A 341 31.52 -3.35 -5.19
N ASP A 342 32.20 -3.91 -6.19
CA ASP A 342 32.30 -5.36 -6.42
C ASP A 342 33.00 -6.06 -5.23
N LEU A 343 34.09 -5.50 -4.70
CA LEU A 343 34.79 -6.03 -3.53
C LEU A 343 33.91 -6.02 -2.27
N ALA A 344 33.21 -4.92 -2.02
CA ALA A 344 32.33 -4.78 -0.86
C ALA A 344 31.10 -5.71 -0.94
N LEU A 345 30.48 -5.84 -2.12
CA LEU A 345 29.34 -6.75 -2.31
C LEU A 345 29.73 -8.22 -2.15
N ASN A 346 30.91 -8.63 -2.63
CA ASN A 346 31.40 -10.00 -2.41
C ASN A 346 31.56 -10.27 -0.90
N HIS A 347 32.24 -9.38 -0.17
CA HIS A 347 32.41 -9.52 1.28
C HIS A 347 31.07 -9.54 2.03
N MET A 348 30.11 -8.67 1.69
CA MET A 348 28.76 -8.67 2.26
C MET A 348 27.95 -9.92 1.92
N THR A 349 28.25 -10.60 0.81
CA THR A 349 27.59 -11.85 0.42
C THR A 349 28.11 -13.04 1.23
N GLU A 350 29.39 -13.03 1.58
CA GLU A 350 30.05 -14.06 2.39
C GLU A 350 29.78 -13.87 3.89
N HIS A 351 30.02 -12.67 4.43
CA HIS A 351 30.06 -12.39 5.88
C HIS A 351 28.81 -11.68 6.40
N GLY A 352 27.95 -11.16 5.51
CA GLY A 352 26.74 -10.42 5.92
C GLY A 352 27.03 -9.06 6.55
N TRP A 353 26.09 -8.58 7.37
CA TRP A 353 26.20 -7.29 8.09
C TRP A 353 25.27 -7.21 9.31
N ILE A 354 25.54 -6.28 10.23
CA ILE A 354 24.77 -6.11 11.47
C ILE A 354 23.35 -5.61 11.16
N ASN A 355 22.35 -6.28 11.74
CA ASN A 355 20.92 -6.12 11.51
C ASN A 355 20.29 -4.93 12.27
N TYR A 356 20.94 -3.77 12.24
CA TYR A 356 20.45 -2.55 12.90
C TYR A 356 19.02 -2.17 12.49
N PHE A 357 18.28 -1.59 13.43
CA PHE A 357 17.09 -0.82 13.12
C PHE A 357 17.50 0.49 12.44
N GLY A 358 17.00 0.74 11.23
CA GLY A 358 17.37 1.91 10.44
C GLY A 358 16.80 3.24 10.96
N HIS A 359 17.37 4.37 10.51
CA HIS A 359 16.93 5.73 10.87
C HIS A 359 15.42 5.96 10.79
N GLN A 360 14.73 5.28 9.87
CA GLN A 360 13.28 5.31 9.71
C GLN A 360 12.53 4.99 11.01
N ARG A 361 13.05 4.05 11.82
CA ARG A 361 12.47 3.63 13.11
C ARG A 361 12.43 4.75 14.15
N PHE A 362 13.41 5.65 14.07
CA PHE A 362 13.64 6.74 15.04
C PHE A 362 12.90 8.04 14.68
N GLY A 363 12.16 8.04 13.56
CA GLY A 363 11.38 9.18 13.08
C GLY A 363 12.18 10.17 12.23
N THR A 364 11.50 11.26 11.84
CA THR A 364 12.07 12.34 11.01
C THR A 364 11.82 13.73 11.60
N HIS A 365 11.41 13.80 12.87
CA HIS A 365 11.23 15.05 13.61
C HIS A 365 12.47 15.34 14.46
N GLU A 366 12.61 16.59 14.92
CA GLU A 366 13.70 17.06 15.77
C GLU A 366 13.80 16.26 17.10
N VAL A 367 12.65 15.84 17.64
CA VAL A 367 12.57 14.88 18.75
C VAL A 367 12.41 13.48 18.17
N GLY A 368 13.33 12.58 18.53
CA GLY A 368 13.32 11.18 18.11
C GLY A 368 12.20 10.38 18.76
N THR A 369 11.61 9.42 18.03
CA THR A 369 10.54 8.55 18.56
C THR A 369 10.99 7.72 19.76
N HIS A 370 12.28 7.37 19.82
CA HIS A 370 12.93 6.68 20.94
C HIS A 370 13.01 7.54 22.21
N GLN A 371 13.22 8.85 22.09
CA GLN A 371 13.24 9.78 23.23
C GLN A 371 11.85 9.90 23.86
N VAL A 372 10.79 9.97 23.04
CA VAL A 372 9.40 9.89 23.53
C VAL A 372 9.15 8.53 24.21
N GLY A 373 9.63 7.43 23.62
CA GLY A 373 9.53 6.09 24.21
C GLY A 373 10.19 5.98 25.59
N GLN A 374 11.42 6.51 25.71
CA GLN A 374 12.18 6.63 26.96
C GLN A 374 11.40 7.36 28.05
N LEU A 375 10.83 8.52 27.72
CA LEU A 375 10.05 9.33 28.66
C LEU A 375 8.78 8.60 29.13
N ILE A 376 8.07 7.90 28.24
CA ILE A 376 6.88 7.11 28.61
C ILE A 376 7.26 5.91 29.49
N LEU A 377 8.38 5.23 29.21
CA LEU A 377 8.85 4.09 30.00
C LEU A 377 9.43 4.50 31.36
N GLY A 378 10.03 5.68 31.46
CA GLY A 378 10.50 6.30 32.72
C GLY A 378 9.41 6.99 33.54
N ASP A 379 8.12 6.74 33.24
CA ASP A 379 6.96 7.36 33.90
C ASP A 379 6.91 8.92 33.81
N LYS A 380 7.72 9.53 32.94
CA LYS A 380 7.82 10.99 32.69
C LYS A 380 6.75 11.48 31.71
N TYR A 381 5.49 11.24 32.06
CA TYR A 381 4.35 11.45 31.15
C TYR A 381 4.12 12.91 30.72
N GLU A 382 4.42 13.89 31.57
CA GLU A 382 4.31 15.32 31.23
C GLU A 382 5.37 15.70 30.18
N GLU A 383 6.64 15.36 30.42
CA GLU A 383 7.73 15.53 29.45
C GLU A 383 7.41 14.85 28.10
N ALA A 384 6.93 13.60 28.12
CA ALA A 384 6.58 12.86 26.90
C ALA A 384 5.49 13.55 26.05
N VAL A 385 4.49 14.17 26.69
CA VAL A 385 3.45 14.93 25.99
C VAL A 385 4.00 16.25 25.44
N MET A 386 4.84 16.97 26.19
CA MET A 386 5.48 18.20 25.70
C MET A 386 6.40 17.89 24.51
N SER A 387 7.17 16.80 24.55
CA SER A 387 7.99 16.31 23.43
C SER A 387 7.16 15.99 22.17
N LEU A 388 5.97 15.41 22.31
CA LEU A 388 5.06 15.18 21.18
C LEU A 388 4.45 16.47 20.62
N LEU A 389 4.27 17.48 21.46
CA LEU A 389 3.78 18.81 21.09
C LEU A 389 4.92 19.81 20.77
N HIS A 390 6.17 19.36 20.70
CA HIS A 390 7.33 20.21 20.38
C HIS A 390 7.16 20.96 19.06
N TYR A 391 7.70 22.18 18.98
CA TYR A 391 7.60 23.07 17.82
C TYR A 391 8.81 24.01 17.70
N ASP A 392 9.13 24.45 16.47
CA ASP A 392 10.12 25.50 16.22
C ASP A 392 9.45 26.88 16.32
N ASP A 393 9.92 27.71 17.26
CA ASP A 393 9.47 29.10 17.45
C ASP A 393 9.52 29.93 16.16
N LYS A 394 10.55 29.77 15.31
CA LYS A 394 10.72 30.53 14.07
C LYS A 394 9.64 30.17 13.05
N ILE A 395 9.34 28.87 12.92
CA ILE A 395 8.30 28.38 12.01
C ILE A 395 6.91 28.77 12.53
N ALA A 396 6.67 28.64 13.84
CA ALA A 396 5.41 29.04 14.46
C ALA A 396 5.16 30.55 14.34
N GLN A 397 6.19 31.40 14.50
CA GLN A 397 6.08 32.85 14.34
C GLN A 397 5.83 33.27 12.88
N ARG A 398 6.48 32.64 11.88
CA ARG A 398 6.17 32.87 10.46
C ARG A 398 4.71 32.52 10.13
N ALA A 399 4.25 31.37 10.60
CA ALA A 399 2.86 30.96 10.44
C ALA A 399 1.86 31.86 11.20
N GLU A 400 2.25 32.46 12.34
CA GLU A 400 1.46 33.49 13.05
C GLU A 400 1.43 34.83 12.31
N ALA A 401 2.50 35.20 11.59
CA ALA A 401 2.56 36.35 10.70
C ALA A 401 1.84 36.13 9.35
N GLY A 402 1.43 34.90 9.02
CA GLY A 402 0.76 34.56 7.76
C GLY A 402 1.69 34.15 6.62
N ASP A 403 3.01 34.08 6.87
CA ASP A 403 4.01 33.52 5.96
C ASP A 403 3.92 31.97 6.00
N ILE A 404 2.98 31.42 5.23
CA ILE A 404 2.70 29.98 5.15
C ILE A 404 2.89 29.53 3.69
N PRO A 405 3.81 28.60 3.39
CA PRO A 405 4.03 28.11 2.03
C PRO A 405 2.80 27.46 1.39
N ASP A 406 2.60 27.62 0.09
CA ASP A 406 1.52 26.96 -0.66
C ASP A 406 1.67 25.43 -0.75
N GLU A 407 2.90 24.91 -0.68
CA GLU A 407 3.17 23.48 -0.83
C GLU A 407 2.51 22.68 0.31
N PRO A 408 1.57 21.74 0.04
CA PRO A 408 0.73 21.14 1.08
C PRO A 408 1.49 20.46 2.23
N SER A 409 2.66 19.87 1.97
CA SER A 409 3.50 19.24 3.00
C SER A 409 3.96 20.27 4.03
N LYS A 410 4.55 21.37 3.53
CA LYS A 410 5.18 22.44 4.32
C LYS A 410 4.14 23.33 4.98
N ARG A 411 3.05 23.62 4.26
CA ARG A 411 1.87 24.31 4.78
C ARG A 411 1.34 23.62 6.04
N ASP A 412 1.15 22.30 5.98
CA ASP A 412 0.67 21.53 7.12
C ASP A 412 1.69 21.51 8.27
N GLU A 413 3.00 21.55 7.99
CA GLU A 413 4.05 21.61 9.03
C GLU A 413 4.15 22.99 9.69
N TYR A 414 3.98 24.08 8.94
CA TYR A 414 3.83 25.44 9.48
C TYR A 414 2.59 25.55 10.39
N LEU A 415 1.44 25.03 9.92
CA LEU A 415 0.19 24.99 10.69
C LEU A 415 0.31 24.12 11.96
N ARG A 416 1.05 23.00 11.92
CA ARG A 416 1.35 22.18 13.10
C ARG A 416 2.14 22.98 14.14
N ASN A 417 3.23 23.62 13.74
CA ASN A 417 4.07 24.41 14.65
C ASN A 417 3.29 25.56 15.30
N GLN A 418 2.50 26.30 14.50
CA GLN A 418 1.60 27.34 15.00
C GLN A 418 0.58 26.79 16.00
N ALA A 419 -0.06 25.67 15.70
CA ALA A 419 -1.06 25.05 16.56
C ALA A 419 -0.46 24.55 17.88
N CYS A 420 0.73 23.94 17.85
CA CYS A 420 1.48 23.55 19.04
C CYS A 420 1.84 24.77 19.91
N MET A 421 2.39 25.84 19.32
CA MET A 421 2.69 27.09 20.02
C MET A 421 1.44 27.66 20.71
N LEU A 422 0.33 27.82 19.97
CA LEU A 422 -0.92 28.39 20.50
C LEU A 422 -1.53 27.56 21.64
N PHE A 423 -1.31 26.24 21.62
CA PHE A 423 -1.78 25.32 22.66
C PHE A 423 -0.88 25.36 23.91
N LEU A 424 0.44 25.28 23.74
CA LEU A 424 1.41 25.25 24.85
C LEU A 424 1.56 26.59 25.57
N THR A 425 1.39 27.70 24.85
CA THR A 425 1.39 29.05 25.45
C THR A 425 0.04 29.49 26.02
N ASP A 426 -1.00 28.65 25.92
CA ASP A 426 -2.40 28.95 26.28
C ASP A 426 -2.96 30.25 25.68
N LYS A 427 -2.39 30.69 24.53
CA LYS A 427 -2.86 31.85 23.77
C LYS A 427 -4.28 31.66 23.24
N ASP A 428 -4.54 30.54 22.56
CA ASP A 428 -5.82 30.22 21.93
C ASP A 428 -5.92 28.71 21.60
N VAL A 429 -6.39 27.93 22.59
CA VAL A 429 -6.54 26.46 22.49
C VAL A 429 -7.58 26.05 21.43
N ASP A 430 -8.68 26.80 21.29
CA ASP A 430 -9.74 26.46 20.34
C ASP A 430 -9.34 26.75 18.90
N ARG A 431 -8.50 27.77 18.64
CA ARG A 431 -7.86 27.98 17.33
C ARG A 431 -6.78 26.94 17.06
N ALA A 432 -5.95 26.58 18.04
CA ALA A 432 -4.96 25.51 17.89
C ALA A 432 -5.60 24.19 17.39
N ILE A 433 -6.72 23.79 17.98
CA ILE A 433 -7.48 22.58 17.59
C ILE A 433 -8.06 22.68 16.18
N LYS A 434 -8.43 23.88 15.71
CA LYS A 434 -8.97 24.12 14.36
C LYS A 434 -7.88 24.16 13.29
N LEU A 435 -6.69 24.65 13.64
CA LEU A 435 -5.53 24.74 12.73
C LEU A 435 -4.81 23.40 12.54
N MET A 436 -4.75 22.57 13.59
CA MET A 436 -3.96 21.31 13.62
C MET A 436 -4.32 20.36 12.46
N PRO A 437 -3.42 20.13 11.48
CA PRO A 437 -3.75 19.34 10.29
C PRO A 437 -3.99 17.86 10.59
N ARG A 438 -4.91 17.24 9.83
CA ARG A 438 -5.42 15.88 10.11
C ARG A 438 -4.38 14.76 10.00
N ARG A 439 -3.21 15.00 9.39
CA ARG A 439 -2.09 14.04 9.30
C ARG A 439 -1.41 13.79 10.65
N PHE A 440 -1.41 14.78 11.55
CA PHE A 440 -0.72 14.75 12.85
C PHE A 440 -1.58 14.07 13.92
N SER A 441 -1.71 12.74 13.81
CA SER A 441 -2.74 11.99 14.53
C SER A 441 -2.49 11.79 16.04
N ALA A 442 -1.24 11.86 16.51
CA ALA A 442 -0.92 11.84 17.93
C ALA A 442 -1.33 13.17 18.59
N GLU A 443 -0.87 14.27 18.02
CA GLU A 443 -1.12 15.65 18.46
C GLU A 443 -2.62 15.96 18.45
N ASN A 444 -3.32 15.55 17.37
CA ASN A 444 -4.78 15.59 17.28
C ASN A 444 -5.51 14.78 18.38
N SER A 445 -4.92 13.69 18.88
CA SER A 445 -5.52 12.89 19.96
C SER A 445 -5.26 13.53 21.31
N ILE A 446 -4.03 14.01 21.55
CA ILE A 446 -3.63 14.77 22.74
C ILE A 446 -4.51 16.01 22.92
N PHE A 447 -4.57 16.87 21.90
CA PHE A 447 -5.39 18.10 21.90
C PHE A 447 -6.85 17.85 22.25
N ARG A 448 -7.47 16.83 21.63
CA ARG A 448 -8.89 16.48 21.88
C ARG A 448 -9.14 15.87 23.25
N HIS A 449 -8.14 15.24 23.86
CA HIS A 449 -8.25 14.73 25.23
C HIS A 449 -8.07 15.85 26.25
N LEU A 450 -6.99 16.63 26.13
CA LEU A 450 -6.64 17.68 27.09
C LEU A 450 -7.65 18.84 27.13
N ASN A 451 -8.37 19.13 26.03
CA ASN A 451 -9.45 20.14 26.01
C ASN A 451 -10.84 19.59 26.38
N ARG A 452 -11.01 18.28 26.60
CA ARG A 452 -12.34 17.63 26.73
C ARG A 452 -13.20 18.15 27.89
N GLN A 453 -12.58 18.58 29.00
CA GLN A 453 -13.24 19.08 30.21
C GLN A 453 -12.66 20.45 30.63
N GLY A 454 -12.17 21.24 29.66
CA GLY A 454 -11.51 22.51 29.92
C GLY A 454 -10.28 22.35 30.83
N ALA A 455 -10.08 23.28 31.76
CA ALA A 455 -8.87 23.36 32.59
C ALA A 455 -8.54 22.09 33.37
N GLN A 456 -9.54 21.29 33.78
CA GLN A 456 -9.33 20.07 34.57
C GLN A 456 -8.66 18.94 33.76
N SER A 457 -8.96 18.81 32.46
CA SER A 457 -8.34 17.78 31.61
C SER A 457 -6.95 18.17 31.08
N ARG A 458 -6.54 19.44 31.20
CA ARG A 458 -5.27 19.94 30.62
C ARG A 458 -4.00 19.32 31.21
N ARG A 459 -4.07 18.68 32.39
CA ARG A 459 -2.94 17.96 33.00
C ARG A 459 -3.10 16.43 33.03
N ASP A 460 -4.10 15.88 32.34
CA ASP A 460 -4.23 14.42 32.18
C ASP A 460 -3.34 13.90 31.03
N PHE A 461 -2.03 14.02 31.23
CA PHE A 461 -1.02 13.57 30.27
C PHE A 461 -1.12 12.06 30.01
N ILE A 462 -1.35 11.27 31.06
CA ILE A 462 -1.50 9.81 30.99
C ILE A 462 -2.71 9.43 30.12
N GLY A 463 -3.88 10.03 30.36
CA GLY A 463 -5.06 9.81 29.53
C GLY A 463 -4.87 10.25 28.08
N SER A 464 -4.15 11.35 27.85
CA SER A 464 -3.85 11.84 26.50
C SER A 464 -2.97 10.85 25.69
N LEU A 465 -1.95 10.27 26.32
CA LEU A 465 -1.09 9.23 25.74
C LEU A 465 -1.86 7.91 25.52
N VAL A 466 -2.85 7.60 26.36
CA VAL A 466 -3.73 6.43 26.20
C VAL A 466 -4.75 6.65 25.05
N HIS A 467 -5.14 7.90 24.76
CA HIS A 467 -6.06 8.27 23.66
C HIS A 467 -5.41 8.19 22.27
N ILE A 468 -4.07 8.32 22.19
CA ILE A 468 -3.32 7.92 20.99
C ILE A 468 -3.69 6.46 20.64
N THR A 469 -3.76 6.11 19.35
CA THR A 469 -4.09 4.74 18.94
C THR A 469 -3.08 3.74 19.54
N ARG A 470 -3.53 2.51 19.91
CA ARG A 470 -2.62 1.45 20.40
C ARG A 470 -1.41 1.30 19.48
N GLY A 471 -1.64 1.44 18.18
CA GLY A 471 -0.60 1.40 17.18
C GLY A 471 0.48 2.48 17.39
N LEU A 472 0.12 3.74 17.13
CA LEU A 472 1.07 4.86 17.19
C LEU A 472 1.71 5.02 18.59
N ARG A 473 1.01 4.65 19.68
CA ARG A 473 1.61 4.58 21.03
C ARG A 473 2.76 3.56 21.10
N SER A 474 2.52 2.31 20.69
CA SER A 474 3.56 1.26 20.78
C SER A 474 4.75 1.53 19.86
N MET A 475 4.59 2.29 18.76
CA MET A 475 5.71 2.72 17.91
C MET A 475 6.80 3.46 18.71
N TYR A 476 6.46 4.40 19.58
CA TYR A 476 7.44 5.11 20.43
C TYR A 476 8.17 4.15 21.39
N LEU A 477 7.42 3.24 22.01
CA LEU A 477 7.97 2.25 22.95
C LEU A 477 8.92 1.26 22.26
N HIS A 478 8.57 0.80 21.06
CA HIS A 478 9.41 -0.06 20.22
C HIS A 478 10.63 0.69 19.65
N ALA A 479 10.52 2.00 19.40
CA ALA A 479 11.68 2.81 19.01
C ALA A 479 12.72 2.92 20.13
N TYR A 480 12.30 3.04 21.40
CA TYR A 480 13.25 2.96 22.53
C TYR A 480 13.87 1.56 22.66
N GLN A 481 13.08 0.49 22.52
CA GLN A 481 13.61 -0.87 22.46
C GLN A 481 14.66 -1.05 21.35
N SER A 482 14.40 -0.48 20.16
CA SER A 482 15.29 -0.49 19.00
C SER A 482 16.59 0.29 19.25
N TYR A 483 16.50 1.41 19.98
CA TYR A 483 17.64 2.24 20.38
C TYR A 483 18.60 1.45 21.28
N ILE A 484 18.09 0.82 22.34
CA ILE A 484 18.92 -0.02 23.23
C ILE A 484 19.50 -1.22 22.46
N TRP A 485 18.72 -1.85 21.59
CA TRP A 485 19.18 -2.98 20.77
C TRP A 485 20.34 -2.60 19.83
N ASN A 486 20.26 -1.45 19.15
CA ASN A 486 21.34 -0.96 18.27
C ASN A 486 22.64 -0.77 19.06
N HIS A 487 22.58 -0.11 20.22
CA HIS A 487 23.76 0.08 21.09
C HIS A 487 24.33 -1.25 21.60
N ALA A 488 23.47 -2.20 22.01
CA ALA A 488 23.90 -3.54 22.44
C ALA A 488 24.53 -4.37 21.31
N ALA A 489 23.97 -4.32 20.10
CA ALA A 489 24.52 -4.99 18.92
C ALA A 489 25.88 -4.39 18.52
N SER A 490 26.01 -3.06 18.52
CA SER A 490 27.28 -2.36 18.35
C SER A 490 28.33 -2.81 19.37
N ARG A 491 27.96 -2.93 20.66
CA ARG A 491 28.89 -3.36 21.71
C ARG A 491 29.29 -4.84 21.61
N ARG A 492 28.34 -5.72 21.26
CA ARG A 492 28.58 -7.16 21.04
C ARG A 492 29.49 -7.41 19.83
N TRP A 493 29.42 -6.57 18.80
CA TRP A 493 30.35 -6.63 17.67
C TRP A 493 31.72 -6.05 18.03
N GLU A 494 31.77 -4.91 18.73
CA GLU A 494 33.01 -4.24 19.17
C GLU A 494 33.92 -5.15 20.00
N LEU A 495 33.36 -5.92 20.94
CA LEU A 495 34.13 -6.71 21.89
C LEU A 495 34.53 -8.09 21.37
N HIS A 496 33.64 -8.76 20.62
CA HIS A 496 33.79 -10.19 20.29
C HIS A 496 33.76 -10.48 18.79
N GLY A 497 33.32 -9.55 17.96
CA GLY A 497 33.19 -9.70 16.50
C GLY A 497 32.30 -10.89 16.10
N GLU A 498 32.74 -11.62 15.07
CA GLU A 498 32.05 -12.79 14.52
C GLU A 498 32.08 -14.03 15.44
N ASN A 499 32.99 -14.08 16.41
CA ASN A 499 33.13 -15.25 17.30
C ASN A 499 31.84 -15.46 18.12
N VAL A 500 31.34 -16.70 18.17
CA VAL A 500 30.27 -17.10 19.09
C VAL A 500 30.87 -17.33 20.47
N ILE A 501 30.25 -16.77 21.52
CA ILE A 501 30.76 -16.83 22.90
C ILE A 501 29.77 -17.49 23.85
N ALA A 502 30.27 -17.93 25.02
CA ALA A 502 29.40 -18.35 26.11
C ALA A 502 28.45 -17.21 26.52
N GLY A 503 27.23 -17.56 26.91
CA GLY A 503 26.20 -16.60 27.30
C GLY A 503 25.47 -15.91 26.14
N ASP A 504 25.97 -15.99 24.90
CA ASP A 504 25.23 -15.55 23.70
C ASP A 504 23.88 -16.27 23.62
N LEU A 505 22.82 -15.56 23.24
CA LEU A 505 21.49 -16.16 23.16
C LEU A 505 21.25 -16.81 21.79
N ILE A 506 20.73 -18.04 21.81
CA ILE A 506 20.12 -18.70 20.66
C ILE A 506 18.63 -18.94 20.90
N ILE A 507 17.90 -19.13 19.80
CA ILE A 507 16.51 -19.61 19.83
C ILE A 507 16.54 -21.12 20.07
N ALA A 508 15.83 -21.60 21.09
CA ALA A 508 15.73 -23.04 21.33
C ALA A 508 14.97 -23.74 20.17
N PRO A 509 15.53 -24.81 19.57
CA PRO A 509 14.87 -25.56 18.52
C PRO A 509 13.82 -26.51 19.13
N THR A 510 12.60 -26.00 19.31
CA THR A 510 11.43 -26.82 19.66
C THR A 510 10.90 -27.54 18.42
N GLU A 511 10.70 -28.85 18.49
CA GLU A 511 10.12 -29.61 17.39
C GLU A 511 8.61 -29.29 17.20
N SER A 512 8.15 -29.37 15.95
CA SER A 512 6.74 -29.45 15.52
C SER A 512 5.83 -28.20 15.46
N THR A 513 6.28 -26.98 15.82
CA THR A 513 5.53 -25.74 15.49
C THR A 513 6.34 -24.78 14.60
N PRO A 514 5.72 -24.15 13.57
CA PRO A 514 6.39 -23.14 12.77
C PRO A 514 6.60 -21.87 13.61
N LEU A 515 7.78 -21.26 13.51
CA LEU A 515 8.12 -20.01 14.19
C LEU A 515 7.10 -18.91 13.86
N VAL A 516 6.20 -18.60 14.81
CA VAL A 516 5.27 -17.47 14.69
C VAL A 516 6.04 -16.17 14.90
N SER A 517 6.70 -15.74 13.84
CA SER A 517 7.33 -14.42 13.72
C SER A 517 6.26 -13.34 13.74
N GLY A 518 5.88 -12.91 14.95
CA GLY A 518 5.02 -11.76 15.12
C GLY A 518 5.73 -10.51 14.62
N GLN A 519 5.33 -9.98 13.48
CA GLN A 519 5.80 -8.66 13.09
C GLN A 519 5.30 -7.61 14.09
N ASP A 520 6.07 -6.55 14.28
CA ASP A 520 5.51 -5.33 14.85
C ASP A 520 4.87 -4.47 13.74
N GLN A 521 4.54 -3.23 14.06
CA GLN A 521 3.78 -2.35 13.16
C GLN A 521 4.60 -1.78 12.01
N ASP A 522 5.92 -1.82 12.12
CA ASP A 522 6.86 -1.28 11.14
C ASP A 522 7.35 -2.38 10.18
N GLY A 523 6.83 -3.61 10.31
CA GLY A 523 7.15 -4.76 9.46
C GLY A 523 8.46 -5.48 9.83
N ASP A 524 9.03 -5.16 11.00
CA ASP A 524 10.12 -5.93 11.58
C ASP A 524 9.59 -7.27 12.10
N ASP A 525 10.14 -8.39 11.63
CA ASP A 525 10.03 -9.65 12.39
C ASP A 525 10.79 -9.47 13.69
N ILE A 526 10.15 -9.85 14.77
CA ILE A 526 10.83 -10.00 16.03
C ILE A 526 10.22 -11.22 16.72
N ILE A 527 11.07 -12.06 17.30
CA ILE A 527 10.65 -13.35 17.82
C ILE A 527 9.96 -13.11 19.16
N ASN A 528 8.64 -13.26 19.16
CA ASN A 528 7.76 -13.08 20.31
C ASN A 528 8.05 -14.16 21.38
N PRO A 529 8.21 -13.78 22.66
CA PRO A 529 7.69 -14.56 23.77
C PRO A 529 6.18 -14.77 23.54
N VAL A 530 5.71 -16.00 23.73
CA VAL A 530 4.35 -16.40 23.34
C VAL A 530 3.34 -15.89 24.38
N GLU A 531 2.30 -15.16 23.94
CA GLU A 531 1.15 -14.81 24.80
C GLU A 531 0.34 -16.08 25.16
N ASP A 532 -0.47 -16.05 26.23
CA ASP A 532 -1.02 -17.22 26.95
C ASP A 532 -2.04 -18.15 26.18
N ASP A 533 -1.75 -18.56 24.95
CA ASP A 533 -2.35 -19.73 24.28
C ASP A 533 -1.47 -20.98 24.52
N GLU A 534 -2.08 -22.16 24.78
CA GLU A 534 -1.41 -23.28 25.47
C GLU A 534 -0.32 -24.06 24.67
N ASP A 535 -0.10 -23.75 23.38
CA ASP A 535 0.73 -24.56 22.46
C ASP A 535 2.18 -24.06 22.25
N ALA A 536 2.97 -24.16 23.32
CA ALA A 536 4.46 -24.18 23.38
C ALA A 536 5.28 -22.89 23.02
N PRO A 537 6.28 -22.50 23.84
CA PRO A 537 6.94 -21.19 23.72
C PRO A 537 8.25 -21.17 22.92
N VAL A 538 8.51 -20.06 22.21
CA VAL A 538 9.84 -19.73 21.68
C VAL A 538 10.70 -19.09 22.77
N ARG A 539 11.33 -19.93 23.59
CA ARG A 539 12.22 -19.50 24.67
C ARG A 539 13.66 -19.41 24.16
N ALA A 540 14.23 -18.21 24.08
CA ALA A 540 15.67 -18.08 23.87
C ALA A 540 16.44 -18.56 25.11
N ARG A 541 17.66 -19.05 24.92
CA ARG A 541 18.55 -19.47 26.00
C ARG A 541 20.01 -19.05 25.73
N PRO A 542 20.82 -18.83 26.77
CA PRO A 542 22.27 -18.71 26.61
C PRO A 542 22.88 -20.02 26.09
N LEU A 543 23.97 -19.87 25.33
CA LEU A 543 24.89 -20.94 24.97
C LEU A 543 25.83 -21.26 26.13
N THR A 544 26.05 -22.55 26.38
CA THR A 544 27.15 -23.01 27.23
C THR A 544 28.49 -22.83 26.53
N ALA A 545 29.59 -22.83 27.29
CA ALA A 545 30.93 -22.71 26.74
C ALA A 545 31.30 -23.87 25.78
N GLU A 546 30.79 -25.09 26.05
CA GLU A 546 30.97 -26.25 25.18
C GLU A 546 30.22 -26.09 23.85
N GLU A 547 28.99 -25.57 23.87
CA GLU A 547 28.21 -25.32 22.67
C GLU A 547 28.79 -24.19 21.81
N ALA A 548 29.25 -23.09 22.44
CA ALA A 548 29.93 -22.01 21.73
C ALA A 548 31.23 -22.49 21.05
N ALA A 549 32.01 -23.35 21.73
CA ALA A 549 33.21 -23.96 21.17
C ALA A 549 32.94 -25.10 20.15
N SER A 550 31.70 -25.57 20.03
CA SER A 550 31.38 -26.76 19.22
C SER A 550 31.36 -26.52 17.70
N GLY A 551 31.30 -25.27 17.25
CA GLY A 551 31.16 -24.90 15.83
C GLY A 551 29.78 -25.19 15.22
N ASN A 552 28.80 -25.68 16.00
CA ASN A 552 27.44 -25.93 15.52
C ASN A 552 26.57 -24.67 15.35
N TYR A 553 27.04 -23.53 15.85
CA TYR A 553 26.34 -22.24 15.82
C TYR A 553 27.20 -21.18 15.15
N THR A 554 26.57 -20.30 14.37
CA THR A 554 27.22 -19.17 13.69
C THR A 554 26.74 -17.83 14.22
N ILE A 555 27.43 -16.74 13.89
CA ILE A 555 26.97 -15.38 14.24
C ILE A 555 25.58 -15.05 13.66
N PHE A 556 25.15 -15.74 12.61
CA PHE A 556 23.82 -15.62 12.02
C PHE A 556 22.72 -16.24 12.89
N ASP A 557 23.06 -17.11 13.84
CA ASP A 557 22.10 -17.80 14.72
C ASP A 557 21.89 -17.07 16.05
N ILE A 558 22.84 -16.21 16.42
CA ILE A 558 22.82 -15.44 17.66
C ILE A 558 21.77 -14.33 17.58
N VAL A 559 21.00 -14.20 18.65
CA VAL A 559 19.98 -13.16 18.84
C VAL A 559 20.32 -12.25 20.03
N LEU A 560 19.86 -11.01 19.97
CA LEU A 560 19.84 -10.09 21.11
C LEU A 560 18.40 -9.67 21.44
N PRO A 561 18.06 -9.48 22.73
CA PRO A 561 16.72 -9.10 23.15
C PRO A 561 16.46 -7.61 22.94
N THR A 562 15.25 -7.28 22.53
CA THR A 562 14.69 -5.94 22.73
C THR A 562 14.16 -5.86 24.18
N PRO A 563 14.54 -4.85 24.98
CA PRO A 563 14.26 -4.85 26.42
C PRO A 563 12.78 -4.96 26.77
N GLY A 564 12.42 -5.85 27.70
CA GLY A 564 11.03 -6.09 28.08
C GLY A 564 10.88 -7.05 29.26
N TYR A 565 9.63 -7.35 29.63
CA TYR A 565 9.32 -8.11 30.85
C TYR A 565 9.34 -9.64 30.71
N ASP A 566 9.58 -10.16 29.51
CA ASP A 566 9.45 -11.57 29.14
C ASP A 566 10.61 -12.03 28.22
N VAL A 567 11.77 -11.38 28.37
CA VAL A 567 13.01 -11.71 27.67
C VAL A 567 14.10 -12.15 28.63
N VAL A 568 14.89 -13.12 28.19
CA VAL A 568 16.18 -13.49 28.77
C VAL A 568 17.24 -12.55 28.19
N TYR A 569 18.20 -12.12 29.02
CA TYR A 569 19.37 -11.36 28.58
C TYR A 569 20.61 -12.27 28.51
N PRO A 570 21.63 -11.96 27.69
CA PRO A 570 22.84 -12.77 27.59
C PRO A 570 23.52 -12.98 28.94
N GLU A 571 24.01 -14.20 29.22
CA GLU A 571 24.76 -14.50 30.45
C GLU A 571 26.26 -14.16 30.29
N ASN A 572 26.53 -12.95 29.80
CA ASN A 572 27.87 -12.41 29.56
C ASN A 572 27.89 -10.87 29.74
N ASP A 573 29.03 -10.26 29.37
CA ASP A 573 29.29 -8.82 29.44
C ASP A 573 28.28 -7.94 28.70
N ILE A 574 27.56 -8.49 27.70
CA ILE A 574 26.48 -7.77 27.01
C ILE A 574 25.23 -7.71 27.89
N GLY A 575 24.94 -8.74 28.70
CA GLY A 575 23.89 -8.70 29.72
C GLY A 575 24.14 -7.65 30.80
N GLU A 576 25.40 -7.46 31.19
CA GLU A 576 25.82 -6.35 32.05
C GLU A 576 25.68 -4.99 31.34
N PHE A 577 26.07 -4.90 30.06
CA PHE A 577 25.89 -3.69 29.27
C PHE A 577 24.43 -3.22 29.18
N TYR A 578 23.44 -4.11 29.02
CA TYR A 578 22.02 -3.71 29.05
C TYR A 578 21.65 -2.97 30.34
N LYS A 579 22.10 -3.49 31.48
CA LYS A 579 21.85 -2.91 32.82
C LYS A 579 22.58 -1.58 33.00
N ASP A 580 23.87 -1.54 32.67
CA ASP A 580 24.72 -0.36 32.86
C ASP A 580 24.47 0.74 31.81
N PHE A 581 23.87 0.41 30.66
CA PHE A 581 23.43 1.39 29.66
C PHE A 581 22.05 1.95 30.01
N MET A 582 21.04 1.11 30.30
CA MET A 582 19.69 1.56 30.62
C MET A 582 19.59 2.26 31.98
N GLY A 583 20.42 1.89 32.95
CA GLY A 583 20.45 2.49 34.30
C GLY A 583 20.98 3.92 34.37
N ARG A 584 21.48 4.50 33.27
CA ARG A 584 21.94 5.91 33.23
C ARG A 584 20.74 6.85 33.14
N ASP A 585 20.81 7.99 33.84
CA ASP A 585 19.76 9.01 33.78
C ASP A 585 19.51 9.51 32.34
N GLU A 586 20.59 9.69 31.57
CA GLU A 586 20.58 10.04 30.13
C GLU A 586 19.79 9.04 29.26
N ASN A 587 19.76 7.76 29.65
CA ASN A 587 19.08 6.67 28.95
C ASN A 587 17.73 6.28 29.60
N GLY A 588 17.31 7.00 30.64
CA GLY A 588 15.99 6.88 31.27
C GLY A 588 15.95 6.23 32.66
N ASN A 589 17.09 5.84 33.23
CA ASN A 589 17.20 5.20 34.56
C ASN A 589 16.26 3.99 34.70
N LEU A 590 16.39 3.05 33.75
CA LEU A 590 15.54 1.86 33.64
C LEU A 590 16.32 0.57 33.97
N ASP A 591 15.71 -0.28 34.78
CA ASP A 591 16.17 -1.64 35.02
C ASP A 591 15.63 -2.60 33.92
N PRO A 592 16.51 -3.24 33.11
CA PRO A 592 16.09 -4.18 32.06
C PRO A 592 15.30 -5.39 32.59
N TYR A 593 15.50 -5.78 33.85
CA TYR A 593 14.79 -6.91 34.49
C TYR A 593 13.44 -6.49 35.09
N LYS A 594 13.14 -5.18 35.14
CA LYS A 594 11.91 -4.61 35.73
C LYS A 594 11.14 -3.75 34.73
N MET A 595 10.88 -4.31 33.56
CA MET A 595 10.23 -3.59 32.44
C MET A 595 8.68 -3.55 32.48
N ARG A 596 8.02 -4.17 33.48
CA ARG A 596 6.56 -4.00 33.70
C ARG A 596 6.27 -2.61 34.27
N ARG A 597 5.33 -1.89 33.67
CA ARG A 597 4.94 -0.51 34.01
C ARG A 597 3.57 -0.49 34.71
N MET A 598 3.29 0.59 35.46
CA MET A 598 2.02 0.76 36.20
C MET A 598 0.77 0.74 35.30
N ARG A 599 0.92 1.06 34.00
CA ARG A 599 -0.09 0.83 32.96
C ARG A 599 0.33 -0.34 32.10
N ARG A 600 -0.58 -1.29 31.89
CA ARG A 600 -0.38 -2.40 30.94
C ARG A 600 -0.15 -1.89 29.52
N GLU A 601 -0.76 -0.76 29.18
CA GLU A 601 -0.67 -0.08 27.89
C GLU A 601 0.74 0.46 27.55
N PHE A 602 1.64 0.54 28.53
CA PHE A 602 3.06 0.91 28.37
C PHE A 602 4.02 -0.25 28.69
N SER A 603 3.51 -1.43 29.05
CA SER A 603 4.34 -2.61 29.35
C SER A 603 4.57 -3.42 28.08
N LEU A 604 5.83 -3.64 27.70
CA LEU A 604 6.20 -4.48 26.55
C LEU A 604 6.88 -5.78 27.00
N PRO A 605 6.55 -6.95 26.40
CA PRO A 605 7.21 -8.22 26.74
C PRO A 605 8.69 -8.22 26.35
N GLY A 606 9.09 -7.46 25.34
CA GLY A 606 10.38 -7.67 24.68
C GLY A 606 10.29 -8.84 23.71
N ARG A 607 11.27 -8.93 22.81
CA ARG A 607 11.31 -9.86 21.67
C ARG A 607 12.74 -10.05 21.17
N TYR A 608 13.08 -11.17 20.53
CA TYR A 608 14.46 -11.44 20.07
C TYR A 608 14.67 -11.12 18.58
N ARG A 609 15.82 -10.53 18.24
CA ARG A 609 16.24 -10.20 16.86
C ARG A 609 17.65 -10.73 16.59
N LYS A 610 17.87 -11.35 15.43
CA LYS A 610 19.20 -11.85 15.00
C LYS A 610 20.20 -10.70 14.86
N ILE A 611 21.44 -10.89 15.32
CA ILE A 611 22.50 -9.88 15.24
C ILE A 611 22.86 -9.58 13.78
N MET A 612 22.97 -10.62 12.95
CA MET A 612 23.48 -10.53 11.58
C MET A 612 22.40 -10.82 10.53
N ASN A 613 22.47 -10.08 9.42
CA ASN A 613 21.74 -10.30 8.18
C ASN A 613 22.67 -10.83 7.09
N ARG A 614 22.06 -11.43 6.07
CA ARG A 614 22.67 -11.78 4.77
C ARG A 614 21.66 -11.55 3.65
N PHE A 615 22.11 -11.53 2.41
CA PHE A 615 21.22 -11.51 1.24
C PHE A 615 20.45 -12.84 1.11
N LEU A 616 19.23 -12.79 0.54
CA LEU A 616 18.44 -13.98 0.20
C LEU A 616 18.89 -14.64 -1.12
N ALA A 617 19.44 -13.83 -2.02
CA ALA A 617 19.97 -14.23 -3.33
C ALA A 617 21.17 -13.35 -3.68
N THR A 618 22.04 -13.82 -4.56
CA THR A 618 23.27 -13.11 -4.97
C THR A 618 22.94 -11.68 -5.43
N PRO A 619 23.57 -10.64 -4.83
CA PRO A 619 23.38 -9.27 -5.27
C PRO A 619 24.06 -9.02 -6.62
N SER A 620 23.68 -7.92 -7.29
CA SER A 620 24.43 -7.38 -8.41
C SER A 620 24.54 -5.86 -8.35
N ALA A 621 25.58 -5.33 -8.98
CA ALA A 621 25.77 -3.91 -9.18
C ALA A 621 26.14 -3.61 -10.63
N GLU A 622 25.75 -2.43 -11.10
CA GLU A 622 26.19 -1.88 -12.36
C GLU A 622 26.57 -0.41 -12.18
N VAL A 623 27.79 -0.06 -12.59
CA VAL A 623 28.29 1.32 -12.54
C VAL A 623 28.25 1.89 -13.96
N ARG A 624 27.52 2.99 -14.15
CA ARG A 624 27.31 3.66 -15.45
C ARG A 624 27.68 5.13 -15.36
N ALA A 625 28.17 5.68 -16.47
CA ALA A 625 28.33 7.13 -16.64
C ALA A 625 27.03 7.72 -17.22
N TYR A 626 26.62 8.90 -16.77
CA TYR A 626 25.39 9.57 -17.19
C TYR A 626 25.51 11.11 -17.15
N SER A 627 24.53 11.82 -17.69
CA SER A 627 24.48 13.30 -17.69
C SER A 627 23.27 13.85 -16.92
N ASP A 628 22.06 13.42 -17.23
CA ASP A 628 20.82 13.97 -16.69
C ASP A 628 20.34 13.30 -15.39
N ASN A 629 20.05 14.12 -14.36
CA ASN A 629 19.47 13.61 -13.12
C ASN A 629 18.01 13.15 -13.28
N ALA A 630 17.30 13.57 -14.34
CA ALA A 630 15.95 13.10 -14.64
C ALA A 630 15.92 11.73 -15.36
N GLU A 631 17.04 11.21 -15.86
CA GLU A 631 17.14 9.91 -16.55
C GLU A 631 16.64 8.72 -15.70
N GLN A 632 16.02 7.71 -16.32
CA GLN A 632 15.52 6.50 -15.63
C GLN A 632 16.57 5.38 -15.68
N MET A 633 17.31 5.17 -14.59
CA MET A 633 18.45 4.24 -14.56
C MET A 633 18.07 2.75 -14.65
N HIS A 634 16.85 2.40 -14.22
CA HIS A 634 16.27 1.05 -14.31
C HIS A 634 14.77 1.16 -14.61
N PRO A 635 14.20 0.46 -15.60
CA PRO A 635 12.77 0.59 -15.92
C PRO A 635 11.89 0.11 -14.76
N THR A 636 10.71 0.72 -14.57
CA THR A 636 9.71 0.20 -13.64
C THR A 636 8.82 -0.85 -14.32
N ASP A 637 8.10 -1.66 -13.54
CA ASP A 637 7.10 -2.59 -14.07
C ASP A 637 6.06 -1.91 -14.97
N LEU A 638 5.62 -0.68 -14.65
CA LEU A 638 4.73 0.07 -15.53
C LEU A 638 5.40 0.48 -16.85
N ASP A 639 6.70 0.73 -16.87
CA ASP A 639 7.43 1.06 -18.10
C ASP A 639 7.63 -0.18 -18.97
N ASN A 640 7.91 -1.33 -18.35
CA ASN A 640 7.94 -2.64 -19.00
C ASN A 640 6.57 -3.01 -19.62
N ILE A 641 5.46 -2.73 -18.92
CA ILE A 641 4.09 -2.92 -19.43
C ILE A 641 3.75 -1.93 -20.56
N LYS A 642 4.21 -0.68 -20.50
CA LYS A 642 4.04 0.28 -21.61
C LYS A 642 4.81 -0.17 -22.85
N ALA A 643 6.04 -0.63 -22.67
CA ALA A 643 6.89 -1.10 -23.76
C ALA A 643 6.31 -2.36 -24.44
N SER A 644 5.82 -3.34 -23.67
CA SER A 644 5.27 -4.59 -24.21
C SER A 644 3.94 -4.40 -24.96
N LYS A 645 3.15 -3.37 -24.63
CA LYS A 645 1.94 -2.99 -25.40
C LYS A 645 2.24 -2.17 -26.66
N GLY A 646 3.50 -1.83 -26.92
CA GLY A 646 3.96 -1.11 -28.12
C GLY A 646 3.45 0.34 -28.22
N PRO A 647 3.80 1.06 -29.30
CA PRO A 647 3.38 2.45 -29.51
C PRO A 647 1.91 2.54 -29.94
N SER A 648 0.99 2.25 -29.01
CA SER A 648 -0.45 2.45 -29.22
C SER A 648 -0.73 3.91 -29.59
N ARG A 649 -1.42 4.13 -30.73
CA ARG A 649 -1.73 5.45 -31.32
C ARG A 649 -1.96 6.54 -30.26
N LYS A 650 -1.17 7.63 -30.34
CA LYS A 650 -1.31 8.84 -29.50
C LYS A 650 -2.80 9.21 -29.34
N ARG A 651 -3.32 9.05 -28.12
CA ARG A 651 -4.49 9.80 -27.65
C ARG A 651 -3.94 10.95 -26.81
N SER A 652 -3.53 12.02 -27.49
CA SER A 652 -2.95 13.21 -26.87
C SER A 652 -3.97 13.86 -25.92
N LEU A 653 -3.64 13.84 -24.64
CA LEU A 653 -4.17 14.71 -23.59
C LEU A 653 -2.95 15.41 -22.98
N GLU A 654 -2.39 16.32 -23.77
CA GLU A 654 -1.42 17.32 -23.33
C GLU A 654 -2.19 18.60 -22.94
N ASP A 655 -1.53 19.47 -22.19
CA ASP A 655 -2.16 20.50 -21.35
C ASP A 655 -2.77 21.70 -22.09
N VAL A 656 -3.51 22.50 -21.32
CA VAL A 656 -4.02 23.81 -21.73
C VAL A 656 -2.89 24.84 -21.60
N ASP A 657 -2.45 25.46 -22.69
CA ASP A 657 -2.89 26.81 -23.10
C ASP A 657 -2.23 27.29 -24.43
N SER A 658 -2.65 28.47 -24.91
CA SER A 658 -2.06 29.34 -25.94
C SER A 658 -2.27 28.99 -27.44
N ASP A 659 -3.06 29.86 -28.06
CA ASP A 659 -3.51 29.97 -29.45
C ASP A 659 -2.42 30.24 -30.51
N SER A 660 -2.58 29.72 -31.74
CA SER A 660 -2.39 30.49 -32.98
C SER A 660 -2.80 29.73 -34.27
N THR A 661 -3.01 30.47 -35.37
CA THR A 661 -3.85 30.08 -36.51
C THR A 661 -3.19 29.29 -37.67
N VAL A 662 -3.70 28.08 -37.90
CA VAL A 662 -4.06 27.46 -39.21
C VAL A 662 -3.41 27.98 -40.52
N LYS A 663 -2.70 27.09 -41.22
CA LYS A 663 -2.96 26.81 -42.67
C LYS A 663 -2.45 25.44 -43.14
N LYS A 664 -3.17 24.83 -44.10
CA LYS A 664 -2.89 23.51 -44.68
C LYS A 664 -2.24 23.62 -46.07
N THR A 665 -1.53 22.57 -46.48
CA THR A 665 -1.50 22.03 -47.86
C THR A 665 -1.57 20.48 -47.71
N LYS A 666 -1.26 19.65 -48.73
CA LYS A 666 -1.40 18.18 -48.72
C LYS A 666 -0.44 17.55 -49.76
N VAL A 667 -0.33 16.21 -49.80
CA VAL A 667 0.21 15.34 -50.88
C VAL A 667 1.74 15.13 -50.80
N GLU A 668 2.39 13.96 -50.98
CA GLU A 668 2.15 12.47 -51.07
C GLU A 668 3.02 11.91 -52.23
N ASN A 669 3.58 10.68 -52.24
CA ASN A 669 3.47 9.46 -51.41
C ASN A 669 4.75 8.57 -51.56
N GLY A 670 4.88 7.42 -50.85
CA GLY A 670 5.82 6.34 -51.24
C GLY A 670 6.57 5.55 -50.14
N THR A 671 6.10 4.34 -49.82
CA THR A 671 6.78 3.27 -49.04
C THR A 671 7.09 2.05 -49.94
N PRO A 672 7.75 0.95 -49.48
CA PRO A 672 8.92 0.80 -48.59
C PRO A 672 9.98 -0.23 -49.14
N ALA A 673 11.12 -0.43 -48.46
CA ALA A 673 11.92 -1.67 -48.55
C ALA A 673 12.85 -1.89 -47.33
N SER A 674 13.25 -3.14 -47.12
CA SER A 674 14.22 -3.65 -46.12
C SER A 674 15.68 -3.23 -46.45
N THR A 675 16.72 -3.44 -45.62
CA THR A 675 17.04 -4.61 -44.75
C THR A 675 18.03 -4.24 -43.62
N GLU A 676 18.44 -5.21 -42.82
CA GLU A 676 19.23 -5.13 -41.57
C GLU A 676 20.77 -4.93 -41.76
N VAL A 677 21.48 -4.89 -40.62
CA VAL A 677 22.93 -5.14 -40.39
C VAL A 677 23.91 -3.94 -40.30
N GLU A 678 24.25 -3.63 -39.04
CA GLU A 678 25.56 -3.25 -38.45
C GLU A 678 26.38 -2.00 -38.90
N MET A 679 27.36 -1.67 -38.05
CA MET A 679 28.13 -0.42 -38.00
C MET A 679 29.32 -0.38 -38.97
N THR A 680 29.66 0.80 -39.51
CA THR A 680 31.02 1.38 -39.43
C THR A 680 31.07 2.85 -39.88
N TYR A 681 32.08 3.60 -39.41
CA TYR A 681 32.36 4.99 -39.78
C TYR A 681 33.41 5.08 -40.91
N VAL A 682 33.15 5.91 -41.93
CA VAL A 682 34.17 6.60 -42.76
C VAL A 682 33.66 8.01 -43.10
N GLN A 683 34.54 9.00 -43.24
CA GLN A 683 34.22 10.41 -43.52
C GLN A 683 34.50 10.81 -44.99
N ALA A 684 34.25 12.10 -45.29
CA ALA A 684 34.33 12.79 -46.59
C ALA A 684 33.08 12.60 -47.49
N GLU A 685 32.56 13.62 -48.20
CA GLU A 685 32.97 15.04 -48.26
C GLU A 685 31.76 15.98 -48.52
N THR A 686 32.02 17.27 -48.69
CA THR A 686 31.05 18.39 -48.62
C THR A 686 30.31 18.73 -49.92
N ALA A 687 29.05 19.17 -49.78
CA ALA A 687 28.49 20.27 -50.58
C ALA A 687 27.66 21.18 -49.64
N ASP A 688 27.70 22.50 -49.87
CA ASP A 688 27.24 23.53 -48.93
C ASP A 688 26.04 24.33 -49.49
N ASP A 689 25.01 24.52 -48.66
CA ASP A 689 24.16 25.73 -48.68
C ASP A 689 23.45 25.88 -47.31
N GLY A 690 23.29 27.11 -46.82
CA GLY A 690 23.17 27.39 -45.39
C GLY A 690 21.85 27.99 -44.92
N SER A 691 21.14 27.29 -44.02
CA SER A 691 20.34 27.92 -42.95
C SER A 691 20.13 26.97 -41.77
N ALA A 692 20.20 27.48 -40.55
CA ALA A 692 20.33 26.65 -39.35
C ALA A 692 18.97 26.14 -38.81
N PRO A 693 18.83 24.82 -38.56
CA PRO A 693 17.77 24.31 -37.69
C PRO A 693 18.13 24.52 -36.21
N GLU A 694 17.12 24.65 -35.35
CA GLU A 694 17.33 24.65 -33.89
C GLU A 694 17.93 23.32 -33.43
N ALA A 695 18.88 23.39 -32.49
CA ALA A 695 19.66 22.23 -32.10
C ALA A 695 18.83 21.21 -31.32
N THR A 696 18.69 20.00 -31.87
CA THR A 696 18.62 18.80 -31.05
C THR A 696 19.77 18.86 -30.05
N PRO A 697 19.55 18.70 -28.73
CA PRO A 697 20.67 18.71 -27.80
C PRO A 697 21.64 17.60 -28.18
N ALA A 698 22.89 17.97 -28.47
CA ALA A 698 23.94 17.02 -28.77
C ALA A 698 24.07 16.03 -27.60
N PRO A 699 24.53 14.78 -27.83
CA PRO A 699 24.81 13.84 -26.76
C PRO A 699 25.80 14.47 -25.79
N GLN A 700 25.30 14.93 -24.64
CA GLN A 700 26.15 15.53 -23.62
C GLN A 700 27.10 14.44 -23.12
N GLU A 701 28.41 14.71 -23.16
CA GLU A 701 29.39 13.80 -22.57
C GLU A 701 28.97 13.52 -21.11
N PRO A 702 28.96 12.25 -20.68
CA PRO A 702 28.43 11.91 -19.37
C PRO A 702 29.33 12.54 -18.29
N THR A 703 28.75 13.44 -17.49
CA THR A 703 29.47 14.24 -16.49
C THR A 703 29.48 13.63 -15.09
N LYS A 704 28.69 12.56 -14.88
CA LYS A 704 28.44 11.95 -13.57
C LYS A 704 28.52 10.42 -13.65
N VAL A 705 28.65 9.79 -12.49
CA VAL A 705 28.62 8.34 -12.32
C VAL A 705 27.39 7.96 -11.49
N ALA A 706 26.71 6.89 -11.85
CA ALA A 706 25.65 6.26 -11.08
C ALA A 706 26.00 4.81 -10.78
N VAL A 707 25.53 4.31 -9.64
CA VAL A 707 25.61 2.89 -9.25
C VAL A 707 24.18 2.38 -9.10
N VAL A 708 23.79 1.42 -9.93
CA VAL A 708 22.52 0.68 -9.79
C VAL A 708 22.82 -0.62 -9.06
N VAL A 709 22.30 -0.76 -7.84
CA VAL A 709 22.40 -2.01 -7.07
C VAL A 709 21.08 -2.74 -7.04
N LYS A 710 21.14 -4.06 -7.18
CA LYS A 710 20.00 -4.98 -7.02
C LYS A 710 20.36 -6.03 -5.97
N PHE A 711 19.52 -6.16 -4.95
CA PHE A 711 19.71 -7.15 -3.89
C PHE A 711 18.39 -7.57 -3.24
N GLN A 712 18.37 -8.78 -2.66
CA GLN A 712 17.19 -9.32 -1.99
C GLN A 712 17.46 -9.43 -0.49
N LEU A 713 16.63 -8.76 0.32
CA LEU A 713 16.72 -8.78 1.78
C LEU A 713 15.54 -9.53 2.39
N GLY A 714 15.78 -10.18 3.53
CA GLY A 714 14.70 -10.72 4.36
C GLY A 714 13.72 -9.66 4.85
N ARG A 715 12.59 -10.13 5.38
CA ARG A 715 11.73 -9.36 6.30
C ARG A 715 12.58 -8.83 7.48
N SER A 716 12.18 -7.69 8.08
CA SER A 716 12.97 -6.92 9.09
C SER A 716 14.30 -6.27 8.64
N ALA A 717 14.79 -6.51 7.42
CA ALA A 717 16.08 -5.99 7.00
C ALA A 717 15.97 -4.62 6.32
N TYR A 718 16.72 -3.64 6.84
CA TYR A 718 16.70 -2.25 6.37
C TYR A 718 17.68 -2.05 5.19
N ALA A 719 17.17 -1.76 4.00
CA ALA A 719 18.00 -1.46 2.83
C ALA A 719 18.96 -0.27 3.04
N THR A 720 18.59 0.72 3.87
CA THR A 720 19.48 1.82 4.26
C THR A 720 20.69 1.37 5.08
N ILE A 721 20.60 0.26 5.82
CA ILE A 721 21.74 -0.33 6.54
C ILE A 721 22.64 -1.12 5.59
N ALA A 722 22.06 -1.90 4.67
CA ALA A 722 22.83 -2.56 3.62
C ALA A 722 23.58 -1.55 2.72
N LEU A 723 22.97 -0.39 2.42
CA LEU A 723 23.64 0.69 1.70
C LEU A 723 24.73 1.40 2.53
N ARG A 724 24.54 1.67 3.83
CA ARG A 724 25.62 2.13 4.70
C ARG A 724 26.79 1.14 4.71
N GLU A 725 26.49 -0.15 4.70
CA GLU A 725 27.52 -1.18 4.67
C GLU A 725 28.30 -1.15 3.35
N LEU A 726 27.62 -0.95 2.21
CA LEU A 726 28.24 -0.87 0.89
C LEU A 726 28.98 0.46 0.59
N MET A 727 28.51 1.58 1.15
CA MET A 727 29.00 2.94 0.87
C MET A 727 30.02 3.43 1.92
N GLY A 728 29.88 2.98 3.16
CA GLY A 728 30.57 3.51 4.34
C GLY A 728 29.69 4.47 5.14
N ASP A 729 30.28 5.07 6.16
CA ASP A 729 29.68 6.25 6.78
C ASP A 729 29.78 7.45 5.81
N PRO A 730 28.73 8.29 5.68
CA PRO A 730 28.81 9.52 4.89
C PRO A 730 29.84 10.49 5.50
N PRO A 731 30.40 11.45 4.73
CA PRO A 731 31.25 12.49 5.31
C PRO A 731 30.49 13.34 6.32
N GLU A 732 31.20 13.83 7.35
CA GLU A 732 30.68 14.88 8.23
C GLU A 732 30.80 16.24 7.54
N ASP A 733 29.96 16.47 6.52
CA ASP A 733 29.90 17.73 5.78
C ASP A 733 29.50 18.88 6.71
N THR A 734 30.45 19.75 7.05
CA THR A 734 30.27 20.89 7.96
C THR A 734 29.31 21.98 7.45
N GLU A 735 28.78 21.84 6.23
CA GLU A 735 27.95 22.85 5.55
C GLU A 735 26.63 22.31 4.95
N THR A 736 26.06 21.21 5.45
CA THR A 736 24.67 20.81 5.07
C THR A 736 23.58 21.58 5.84
N VAL A 737 23.70 22.91 5.89
CA VAL A 737 22.63 23.79 6.37
C VAL A 737 21.67 24.10 5.20
N ALA A 738 20.39 23.82 5.39
CA ALA A 738 19.27 24.25 4.54
C ALA A 738 19.28 23.81 3.05
N ARG A 739 19.20 22.49 2.81
CA ARG A 739 18.67 21.91 1.54
C ARG A 739 17.66 20.76 1.74
N ASP A 740 16.77 20.93 2.70
CA ASP A 740 15.48 20.22 2.78
C ASP A 740 14.48 21.17 3.48
N THR A 741 14.11 22.26 2.78
CA THR A 741 13.15 23.30 3.18
C THR A 741 11.89 23.24 2.34
#